data_AF-A0A7K4FH67-F1
#
_entry.id   AF-A0A7K4FH67-F1
#
_cell.length_a   1.000
_cell.length_b   1.000
_cell.length_c   1.000
_cell.angle_alpha   90.00
_cell.angle_beta   90.00
_cell.angle_gamma   90.00
#
_symmetry.space_group_name_H-M   'P 1'
#
loop_
_entity.id
_entity.type
_entity.pdbx_description
1 polymer ?
#
loop_
_entity_poly.entity_id
_entity_poly.type
_entity_poly.pdbx_seq_one_letter_code
_entity_poly.pdbx_strand_id
1 'polypeptide(L)'
;MSIEHPRTWIAAMSLLVTFGMLFAAFAVAAPPTYGSSVAAGSSPASSAGSSGQGPNATCGQSTVPLGSASSYAVLAAAGVSSTGPTAITGDLGVGPGSSVTGFPPGTLTGTENIANTAAVAAEANVTIAFNDAFARSNCAVSVAGNIGGQTLTPGLYASSSTLAISSGDLTLSAGGNSSAIFVFQVASALTTTSGRLVILTNGTQASNIFWVIGTSATLGTTSVMQGTLLAGASITMATGAQLNGRALARVGAVTLEDNTIVVPTAHASTNSTTSAVNFEEHGLPTATNWSVTLAGSSQFSLANSISFTEPNGSYLYLVGSVSGFVATPSSGTIVVLGAALTQTIAFAPVGSTGRLSISVVPATASVTLDGRTINGTAGTYLETVAAGPHYVNATLSGHASYSNLVSVAAGVTISLSITLAPILNFGYLTGTVIPTTATVIASGFIVPVQNGAFNVSLAPGAYYLSVTATGYQSETVETSVSVGHVSPLVLALTAVSSTVTLSGRVTPSPGVSVVADGFAAFVNASGYYRIFVVPGAYTVSASAPGYFPDAVNLTIAANATLNFRLTREPVATSTRTIDHVTATGYNVTVTNVVNGNRNITVTYTSLANGTLLVAVPYAYVQNATLAQLLASHVDISGVAYTNFTVSVSANYTVTLTVRGLAGDPALSWTSSGTSPAGTSGSSSTFLGLPGNEGYYLIAAIVVVIAVIALAAVAMRRRGPPAPKS
;
A
#
# COMPACT_ATOMS: atom_id res chain seq x y z
N MET A 1 28.66 -49.46 -38.83
CA MET A 1 28.27 -48.05 -38.68
C MET A 1 29.11 -47.50 -37.53
N SER A 2 30.26 -46.88 -37.81
CA SER A 2 30.44 -45.55 -38.42
C SER A 2 30.01 -44.47 -37.40
N ILE A 3 30.84 -44.16 -36.41
CA ILE A 3 32.09 -43.35 -36.45
C ILE A 3 31.78 -41.85 -36.56
N GLU A 4 32.32 -41.10 -35.60
CA GLU A 4 32.17 -39.66 -35.41
C GLU A 4 33.02 -38.83 -36.40
N HIS A 5 32.67 -37.55 -36.61
CA HIS A 5 33.60 -36.41 -36.49
C HIS A 5 32.87 -35.03 -36.67
N PRO A 6 33.53 -33.88 -36.39
CA PRO A 6 32.84 -32.78 -35.69
C PRO A 6 32.69 -31.46 -36.49
N ARG A 7 32.85 -30.33 -35.79
CA ARG A 7 32.40 -28.97 -36.12
C ARG A 7 33.43 -28.14 -36.92
N THR A 8 32.96 -26.95 -37.32
CA THR A 8 33.65 -25.74 -37.81
C THR A 8 33.99 -25.65 -39.30
N TRP A 9 33.67 -24.48 -39.87
CA TRP A 9 34.28 -23.91 -41.08
C TRP A 9 34.35 -22.39 -40.94
N ILE A 10 35.27 -21.78 -41.68
CA ILE A 10 35.64 -20.35 -41.65
C ILE A 10 35.52 -19.80 -43.06
N ALA A 11 35.06 -18.56 -43.25
CA ALA A 11 35.48 -17.66 -44.34
C ALA A 11 34.90 -16.26 -44.19
N ALA A 12 35.62 -15.24 -44.68
CA ALA A 12 35.12 -13.89 -44.90
C ALA A 12 35.81 -13.26 -46.12
N MET A 13 35.07 -12.53 -46.95
CA MET A 13 35.51 -11.55 -47.96
C MET A 13 34.25 -10.75 -48.39
N SER A 14 34.22 -9.41 -48.40
CA SER A 14 34.79 -8.48 -49.42
C SER A 14 33.96 -8.47 -50.73
N LEU A 15 33.76 -7.37 -51.47
CA LEU A 15 34.53 -6.11 -51.59
C LEU A 15 33.73 -4.98 -52.33
N LEU A 16 34.19 -3.72 -52.23
CA LEU A 16 34.02 -2.59 -53.22
C LEU A 16 32.59 -1.95 -53.32
N VAL A 17 32.36 -0.68 -53.76
CA VAL A 17 33.11 0.27 -54.62
C VAL A 17 33.08 1.75 -54.14
N THR A 18 34.18 2.46 -54.43
CA THR A 18 34.51 3.91 -54.58
C THR A 18 33.41 4.83 -55.19
N PHE A 19 33.39 6.19 -55.25
CA PHE A 19 34.30 7.39 -55.19
C PHE A 19 33.47 8.58 -54.55
N GLY A 20 33.88 9.81 -54.19
CA GLY A 20 35.15 10.60 -54.11
C GLY A 20 34.87 12.15 -54.17
N MET A 21 35.89 13.02 -53.97
CA MET A 21 35.84 14.54 -53.91
C MET A 21 35.05 15.18 -52.73
N LEU A 22 35.21 16.46 -52.31
CA LEU A 22 36.35 17.41 -52.22
C LEU A 22 35.96 18.65 -51.34
N PHE A 23 36.95 19.36 -50.77
CA PHE A 23 36.92 20.71 -50.14
C PHE A 23 36.40 20.92 -48.69
N ALA A 24 37.16 21.77 -47.99
CA ALA A 24 37.22 22.01 -46.54
C ALA A 24 36.40 23.21 -46.02
N ALA A 25 36.26 23.32 -44.68
CA ALA A 25 36.10 24.60 -43.98
C ALA A 25 36.56 24.56 -42.50
N PHE A 26 37.67 25.26 -42.19
CA PHE A 26 38.11 25.82 -40.88
C PHE A 26 38.29 24.96 -39.60
N ALA A 27 39.12 25.50 -38.70
CA ALA A 27 39.60 24.90 -37.44
C ALA A 27 40.13 26.02 -36.49
N VAL A 28 40.85 25.64 -35.41
CA VAL A 28 41.64 26.49 -34.46
C VAL A 28 40.81 27.17 -33.34
N ALA A 29 41.20 27.19 -32.05
CA ALA A 29 42.10 26.32 -31.25
C ALA A 29 41.92 26.61 -29.73
N ALA A 30 42.46 25.75 -28.86
CA ALA A 30 42.81 26.07 -27.46
C ALA A 30 44.26 26.60 -27.39
N PRO A 31 44.69 27.27 -26.29
CA PRO A 31 45.46 26.57 -25.23
C PRO A 31 45.31 27.25 -23.83
N PRO A 32 46.13 26.95 -22.78
CA PRO A 32 47.02 25.81 -22.55
C PRO A 32 46.71 25.01 -21.25
N THR A 33 47.32 23.84 -21.11
CA THR A 33 47.49 23.12 -19.83
C THR A 33 48.93 23.24 -19.32
N TYR A 34 49.12 23.27 -17.99
CA TYR A 34 50.43 23.10 -17.33
C TYR A 34 50.33 22.03 -16.24
N GLY A 35 51.28 21.10 -16.20
CA GLY A 35 51.66 20.34 -15.00
C GLY A 35 53.02 20.84 -14.49
N SER A 36 53.63 20.35 -13.41
CA SER A 36 53.29 19.36 -12.36
C SER A 36 54.40 19.45 -11.26
N SER A 37 54.61 18.59 -10.25
CA SER A 37 54.02 17.33 -9.73
C SER A 37 54.54 17.11 -8.28
N VAL A 38 53.87 16.26 -7.48
CA VAL A 38 54.42 15.60 -6.24
C VAL A 38 54.66 16.59 -5.05
N ALA A 39 54.54 16.25 -3.76
CA ALA A 39 54.57 14.96 -3.05
C ALA A 39 53.40 14.73 -2.07
N ALA A 40 53.43 13.59 -1.37
CA ALA A 40 52.38 13.13 -0.45
C ALA A 40 52.92 12.76 0.94
N GLY A 41 52.02 12.75 1.94
CA GLY A 41 52.24 12.22 3.29
C GLY A 41 51.51 13.04 4.37
N SER A 42 50.79 12.45 5.32
CA SER A 42 50.32 11.06 5.45
C SER A 42 49.14 11.01 6.44
N SER A 43 48.20 10.09 6.24
CA SER A 43 47.09 9.85 7.19
C SER A 43 47.58 9.28 8.53
N PRO A 44 46.69 9.19 9.54
CA PRO A 44 45.98 7.92 9.68
C PRO A 44 44.46 8.07 9.72
N ALA A 45 43.75 6.98 9.40
CA ALA A 45 42.31 6.87 9.49
C ALA A 45 41.93 5.72 10.44
N SER A 46 40.77 5.85 11.09
CA SER A 46 40.03 4.76 11.72
C SER A 46 38.56 4.87 11.25
N SER A 47 38.17 4.14 10.21
CA SER A 47 37.78 2.72 10.23
C SER A 47 36.40 2.47 10.86
N ALA A 48 35.34 2.73 10.08
CA ALA A 48 34.03 2.12 10.28
C ALA A 48 33.76 1.18 9.09
N GLY A 49 33.37 -0.06 9.40
CA GLY A 49 33.16 -1.12 8.40
C GLY A 49 31.81 -1.04 7.69
N SER A 50 31.66 -1.85 6.64
CA SER A 50 30.49 -1.93 5.77
C SER A 50 29.19 -2.31 6.48
N SER A 51 28.10 -1.63 6.10
CA SER A 51 26.88 -2.30 5.65
C SER A 51 26.20 -1.46 4.56
N GLY A 52 25.51 -2.10 3.63
CA GLY A 52 24.94 -1.41 2.46
C GLY A 52 23.71 -0.58 2.84
N GLN A 53 23.63 0.65 2.32
CA GLN A 53 22.41 1.46 2.45
C GLN A 53 21.27 0.83 1.64
N GLY A 54 20.30 0.23 2.33
CA GLY A 54 19.00 -0.07 1.76
C GLY A 54 18.23 1.23 1.48
N PRO A 55 17.51 1.36 0.36
CA PRO A 55 16.83 2.59 0.00
C PRO A 55 15.56 2.79 0.84
N ASN A 56 15.66 3.59 1.90
CA ASN A 56 14.49 4.13 2.60
C ASN A 56 14.72 5.62 2.92
N ALA A 57 14.77 6.44 1.87
CA ALA A 57 14.99 7.88 1.98
C ALA A 57 13.79 8.57 2.64
N THR A 58 13.97 9.08 3.86
CA THR A 58 12.96 9.89 4.55
C THR A 58 12.75 11.20 3.79
N CYS A 59 11.49 11.53 3.47
CA CYS A 59 11.12 12.73 2.69
C CYS A 59 11.27 14.08 3.44
N GLY A 60 12.08 14.13 4.49
CA GLY A 60 12.38 15.37 5.21
C GLY A 60 13.41 16.22 4.46
N GLN A 61 13.23 17.53 4.45
CA GLN A 61 14.23 18.47 3.94
C GLN A 61 15.15 18.93 5.09
N SER A 62 16.46 18.84 4.89
CA SER A 62 17.45 19.53 5.72
C SER A 62 17.33 21.06 5.54
N THR A 63 17.80 21.86 6.49
CA THR A 63 17.92 23.31 6.29
C THR A 63 18.86 23.64 5.11
N VAL A 64 18.78 24.85 4.54
CA VAL A 64 19.73 25.31 3.52
C VAL A 64 20.84 26.12 4.23
N PRO A 65 22.13 25.73 4.11
CA PRO A 65 23.20 26.37 4.85
C PRO A 65 23.58 27.74 4.23
N LEU A 66 23.08 28.83 4.80
CA LEU A 66 23.34 30.20 4.33
C LEU A 66 24.74 30.74 4.65
N GLY A 67 25.54 30.04 5.45
CA GLY A 67 26.89 30.48 5.85
C GLY A 67 26.91 31.92 6.41
N SER A 68 27.84 32.75 5.92
CA SER A 68 27.92 34.17 6.32
C SER A 68 26.82 35.06 5.73
N ALA A 69 25.99 34.57 4.79
CA ALA A 69 24.79 35.30 4.34
C ALA A 69 23.62 35.23 5.35
N SER A 70 23.77 34.46 6.44
CA SER A 70 22.71 34.26 7.44
C SER A 70 22.33 35.51 8.25
N SER A 71 23.22 36.49 8.42
CA SER A 71 22.93 37.75 9.11
C SER A 71 22.31 38.83 8.21
N TYR A 72 22.35 38.65 6.88
CA TYR A 72 21.91 39.64 5.92
C TYR A 72 20.40 39.62 5.72
N ALA A 73 19.78 40.79 5.88
CA ALA A 73 18.41 41.07 5.44
C ALA A 73 18.36 41.22 3.92
N VAL A 74 19.35 41.93 3.36
CA VAL A 74 19.47 42.26 1.94
C VAL A 74 20.91 42.11 1.50
N LEU A 75 21.15 41.34 0.44
CA LEU A 75 22.47 41.10 -0.15
C LEU A 75 22.34 40.98 -1.66
N ALA A 76 23.20 41.70 -2.40
CA ALA A 76 23.15 41.73 -3.86
C ALA A 76 24.53 41.77 -4.50
N ALA A 77 24.72 41.06 -5.61
CA ALA A 77 25.99 41.08 -6.31
C ALA A 77 26.27 42.39 -7.06
N ALA A 78 25.25 43.01 -7.67
CA ALA A 78 25.39 44.23 -8.48
C ALA A 78 25.15 45.54 -7.69
N GLY A 79 24.16 45.56 -6.79
CA GLY A 79 23.82 46.74 -6.00
C GLY A 79 22.44 46.68 -5.34
N VAL A 80 22.17 47.63 -4.45
CA VAL A 80 20.86 47.82 -3.80
C VAL A 80 20.35 49.25 -4.05
N SER A 81 19.06 49.38 -4.33
CA SER A 81 18.40 50.69 -4.46
C SER A 81 17.08 50.70 -3.70
N SER A 82 16.80 51.81 -3.03
CA SER A 82 15.55 52.03 -2.30
C SER A 82 14.92 53.38 -2.65
N THR A 83 13.60 53.41 -2.78
CA THR A 83 12.80 54.63 -2.82
C THR A 83 11.94 54.71 -1.55
N GLY A 84 11.87 55.90 -0.94
CA GLY A 84 11.06 56.14 0.27
C GLY A 84 11.54 55.41 1.54
N PRO A 85 10.80 55.53 2.66
CA PRO A 85 11.18 55.05 3.99
C PRO A 85 11.14 53.51 4.17
N THR A 86 11.93 52.79 3.37
CA THR A 86 12.21 51.36 3.59
C THR A 86 12.92 51.13 4.93
N ALA A 87 12.49 50.16 5.72
CA ALA A 87 13.12 49.75 6.98
C ALA A 87 13.75 48.35 6.86
N ILE A 88 15.05 48.25 7.14
CA ILE A 88 15.81 46.99 7.16
C ILE A 88 16.26 46.67 8.59
N THR A 89 16.03 45.43 9.03
CA THR A 89 16.54 44.87 10.29
C THR A 89 17.34 43.60 10.01
N GLY A 90 18.64 43.64 10.29
CA GLY A 90 19.66 42.70 9.80
C GLY A 90 20.67 43.40 8.88
N ASP A 91 21.73 42.71 8.48
CA ASP A 91 22.82 43.31 7.70
C ASP A 91 22.39 43.64 6.25
N LEU A 92 23.00 44.67 5.67
CA LEU A 92 22.88 45.08 4.27
C LEU A 92 24.23 44.90 3.59
N GLY A 93 24.27 44.37 2.36
CA GLY A 93 25.55 44.25 1.65
C GLY A 93 25.49 44.20 0.14
N VAL A 94 26.64 44.53 -0.46
CA VAL A 94 26.88 44.41 -1.91
C VAL A 94 28.29 43.88 -2.15
N GLY A 95 28.43 42.88 -3.02
CA GLY A 95 29.74 42.37 -3.45
C GLY A 95 29.63 41.37 -4.60
N PRO A 96 30.41 41.49 -5.70
CA PRO A 96 31.56 42.39 -5.88
C PRO A 96 31.20 43.82 -6.28
N GLY A 97 29.92 44.14 -6.49
CA GLY A 97 29.45 45.51 -6.70
C GLY A 97 29.65 46.44 -5.49
N SER A 98 29.40 47.73 -5.69
CA SER A 98 29.66 48.79 -4.71
C SER A 98 28.54 49.82 -4.57
N SER A 99 27.40 49.61 -5.21
CA SER A 99 26.31 50.60 -5.25
C SER A 99 25.22 50.31 -4.23
N VAL A 100 25.06 51.18 -3.24
CA VAL A 100 23.85 51.29 -2.41
C VAL A 100 23.29 52.70 -2.53
N THR A 101 21.97 52.80 -2.67
CA THR A 101 21.25 54.06 -2.83
C THR A 101 19.91 54.02 -2.09
N GLY A 102 19.45 55.18 -1.59
CA GLY A 102 18.15 55.31 -0.92
C GLY A 102 18.15 55.17 0.60
N PHE A 103 19.33 55.11 1.23
CA PHE A 103 19.51 55.10 2.69
C PHE A 103 20.38 56.30 3.09
N PRO A 104 19.83 57.43 3.60
CA PRO A 104 18.40 57.76 3.77
C PRO A 104 17.66 57.99 2.43
N PRO A 105 16.30 58.04 2.41
CA PRO A 105 15.36 58.03 3.54
C PRO A 105 15.10 56.65 4.16
N GLY A 106 15.54 55.56 3.54
CA GLY A 106 15.50 54.24 4.15
C GLY A 106 16.38 54.15 5.41
N THR A 107 16.03 53.26 6.33
CA THR A 107 16.73 53.03 7.60
C THR A 107 17.29 51.61 7.69
N LEU A 108 18.47 51.48 8.30
CA LEU A 108 19.16 50.21 8.50
C LEU A 108 19.41 49.99 10.00
N THR A 109 18.96 48.83 10.50
CA THR A 109 19.23 48.32 11.85
C THR A 109 20.06 47.05 11.72
N GLY A 110 21.34 47.24 11.40
CA GLY A 110 22.32 46.18 11.11
C GLY A 110 23.64 46.76 10.60
N THR A 111 24.54 45.90 10.12
CA THR A 111 25.84 46.28 9.57
C THR A 111 25.73 46.51 8.06
N GLU A 112 26.31 47.60 7.56
CA GLU A 112 26.46 47.81 6.11
C GLU A 112 27.81 47.28 5.62
N ASN A 113 27.80 46.42 4.59
CA ASN A 113 28.97 45.73 4.06
C ASN A 113 29.08 45.91 2.53
N ILE A 114 29.76 46.97 2.09
CA ILE A 114 29.83 47.33 0.66
C ILE A 114 31.22 47.05 0.11
N ALA A 115 31.29 46.29 -1.00
CA ALA A 115 32.52 45.94 -1.73
C ALA A 115 33.66 45.36 -0.86
N ASN A 116 33.31 44.78 0.30
CA ASN A 116 34.26 44.30 1.30
C ASN A 116 34.36 42.77 1.34
N THR A 117 35.32 42.24 2.08
CA THR A 117 35.55 40.79 2.19
C THR A 117 34.39 40.03 2.82
N ALA A 118 33.62 40.65 3.72
CA ALA A 118 32.45 40.04 4.36
C ALA A 118 31.28 39.87 3.37
N ALA A 119 31.01 40.88 2.54
CA ALA A 119 29.98 40.82 1.50
C ALA A 119 30.33 39.82 0.39
N VAL A 120 31.58 39.81 -0.09
CA VAL A 120 32.05 38.84 -1.09
C VAL A 120 32.01 37.40 -0.55
N ALA A 121 32.37 37.19 0.73
CA ALA A 121 32.23 35.89 1.37
C ALA A 121 30.76 35.48 1.59
N ALA A 122 29.87 36.45 1.84
CA ALA A 122 28.44 36.20 1.95
C ALA A 122 27.85 35.80 0.60
N GLU A 123 28.13 36.49 -0.51
CA GLU A 123 27.64 36.12 -1.85
C GLU A 123 28.21 34.79 -2.37
N ALA A 124 29.45 34.44 -1.99
CA ALA A 124 29.96 33.09 -2.18
C ALA A 124 29.08 32.04 -1.46
N ASN A 125 28.67 32.31 -0.22
CA ASN A 125 27.74 31.46 0.52
C ASN A 125 26.31 31.47 -0.05
N VAL A 126 25.79 32.59 -0.59
CA VAL A 126 24.51 32.62 -1.32
C VAL A 126 24.57 31.69 -2.53
N THR A 127 25.68 31.68 -3.27
CA THR A 127 25.89 30.77 -4.40
C THR A 127 25.98 29.30 -3.96
N ILE A 128 26.63 28.99 -2.83
CA ILE A 128 26.64 27.63 -2.27
C ILE A 128 25.24 27.19 -1.85
N ALA A 129 24.51 28.04 -1.10
CA ALA A 129 23.15 27.78 -0.63
C ALA A 129 22.16 27.58 -1.79
N PHE A 130 22.26 28.40 -2.85
CA PHE A 130 21.48 28.24 -4.06
C PHE A 130 21.79 26.92 -4.77
N ASN A 131 23.06 26.58 -4.95
CA ASN A 131 23.45 25.36 -5.66
C ASN A 131 23.05 24.09 -4.90
N ASP A 132 23.19 24.06 -3.56
CA ASP A 132 22.63 22.99 -2.71
C ASP A 132 21.11 22.88 -2.92
N ALA A 133 20.38 23.96 -2.66
CA ALA A 133 18.92 23.93 -2.64
C ALA A 133 18.28 23.69 -4.02
N PHE A 134 18.95 24.09 -5.11
CA PHE A 134 18.52 23.83 -6.49
C PHE A 134 18.88 22.42 -6.98
N ALA A 135 19.88 21.76 -6.39
CA ALA A 135 20.28 20.39 -6.76
C ALA A 135 19.46 19.28 -6.08
N ARG A 136 18.61 19.63 -5.11
CA ARG A 136 17.80 18.66 -4.36
C ARG A 136 16.72 18.02 -5.24
N SER A 137 16.50 16.71 -5.08
CA SER A 137 15.50 15.95 -5.85
C SER A 137 14.63 15.01 -5.00
N ASN A 138 15.06 14.67 -3.78
CA ASN A 138 14.38 13.73 -2.90
C ASN A 138 12.96 14.22 -2.55
N CYS A 139 11.96 13.43 -2.95
CA CYS A 139 10.53 13.66 -2.72
C CYS A 139 10.01 15.03 -3.19
N ALA A 140 10.54 15.54 -4.32
CA ALA A 140 10.05 16.77 -4.93
C ALA A 140 8.58 16.66 -5.41
N VAL A 141 7.73 17.58 -4.96
CA VAL A 141 6.35 17.74 -5.39
C VAL A 141 6.28 18.78 -6.51
N SER A 142 5.72 18.42 -7.67
CA SER A 142 5.60 19.34 -8.81
C SER A 142 4.55 20.43 -8.55
N VAL A 143 4.90 21.70 -8.78
CA VAL A 143 4.02 22.87 -8.71
C VAL A 143 4.25 23.80 -9.90
N ALA A 144 3.21 24.49 -10.38
CA ALA A 144 3.31 25.41 -11.50
C ALA A 144 2.22 26.48 -11.47
N GLY A 145 2.49 27.65 -12.06
CA GLY A 145 1.50 28.74 -12.13
C GLY A 145 1.15 29.28 -10.74
N ASN A 146 -0.14 29.41 -10.45
CA ASN A 146 -0.61 29.97 -9.17
C ASN A 146 -0.63 28.93 -8.04
N ILE A 147 0.06 29.24 -6.93
CA ILE A 147 -0.04 28.48 -5.67
C ILE A 147 -0.83 29.20 -4.56
N GLY A 148 -1.34 30.41 -4.83
CA GLY A 148 -2.27 31.08 -3.92
C GLY A 148 -3.57 30.29 -3.74
N GLY A 149 -4.11 30.31 -2.52
CA GLY A 149 -5.27 29.50 -2.10
C GLY A 149 -4.91 28.07 -1.64
N GLN A 150 -3.65 27.65 -1.75
CA GLN A 150 -3.20 26.32 -1.30
C GLN A 150 -2.73 26.35 0.16
N THR A 151 -2.86 25.21 0.85
CA THR A 151 -2.16 24.93 2.11
C THR A 151 -1.12 23.85 1.86
N LEU A 152 0.15 24.17 2.08
CA LEU A 152 1.28 23.27 1.86
C LEU A 152 1.89 22.80 3.18
N THR A 153 2.42 21.58 3.16
CA THR A 153 3.10 20.90 4.27
C THR A 153 4.63 20.99 4.09
N PRO A 154 5.44 20.60 5.09
CA PRO A 154 6.89 20.58 4.94
C PRO A 154 7.34 19.67 3.78
N GLY A 155 8.37 20.08 3.05
CA GLY A 155 8.83 19.33 1.89
C GLY A 155 9.57 20.18 0.84
N LEU A 156 9.78 19.54 -0.32
CA LEU A 156 10.41 20.12 -1.50
C LEU A 156 9.36 20.30 -2.60
N TYR A 157 9.25 21.51 -3.13
CA TYR A 157 8.29 21.90 -4.16
C TYR A 157 9.05 22.41 -5.38
N ALA A 158 8.80 21.85 -6.57
CA ALA A 158 9.58 22.14 -7.77
C ALA A 158 8.70 22.63 -8.94
N SER A 159 9.08 23.77 -9.52
CA SER A 159 8.48 24.31 -10.73
C SER A 159 9.48 24.42 -11.87
N SER A 160 9.13 23.85 -13.03
CA SER A 160 9.85 24.02 -14.30
C SER A 160 9.54 25.34 -15.01
N SER A 161 8.74 26.23 -14.41
CA SER A 161 8.23 27.46 -15.02
C SER A 161 8.18 28.60 -13.99
N THR A 162 7.58 29.73 -14.37
CA THR A 162 7.29 30.83 -13.43
C THR A 162 6.29 30.36 -12.38
N LEU A 163 6.64 30.54 -11.10
CA LEU A 163 5.75 30.26 -9.97
C LEU A 163 5.16 31.58 -9.47
N ALA A 164 3.87 31.58 -9.10
CA ALA A 164 3.16 32.80 -8.75
C ALA A 164 2.26 32.63 -7.53
N ILE A 165 2.08 33.70 -6.77
CA ILE A 165 0.92 33.91 -5.90
C ILE A 165 0.11 35.02 -6.57
N SER A 166 -0.78 34.66 -7.50
CA SER A 166 -1.53 35.61 -8.33
C SER A 166 -2.97 35.84 -7.85
N SER A 167 -3.58 34.83 -7.22
CA SER A 167 -4.90 34.93 -6.59
C SER A 167 -5.04 33.94 -5.43
N GLY A 168 -5.74 34.35 -4.37
CA GLY A 168 -5.70 33.66 -3.07
C GLY A 168 -4.37 33.89 -2.34
N ASP A 169 -4.29 33.40 -1.10
CA ASP A 169 -3.11 33.53 -0.22
C ASP A 169 -2.52 32.13 0.04
N LEU A 170 -1.20 32.04 0.20
CA LEU A 170 -0.52 30.76 0.40
C LEU A 170 -0.41 30.47 1.89
N THR A 171 -0.84 29.30 2.35
CA THR A 171 -0.67 28.87 3.74
C THR A 171 0.41 27.79 3.85
N LEU A 172 1.33 27.95 4.80
CA LEU A 172 2.39 26.99 5.10
C LEU A 172 2.20 26.43 6.51
N SER A 173 1.91 25.13 6.61
CA SER A 173 1.49 24.44 7.84
C SER A 173 2.48 23.35 8.22
N ALA A 174 3.24 23.56 9.30
CA ALA A 174 4.26 22.62 9.75
C ALA A 174 3.72 21.45 10.61
N GLY A 175 2.40 21.33 10.78
CA GLY A 175 1.75 20.21 11.48
C GLY A 175 2.13 20.09 12.97
N GLY A 176 2.66 21.14 13.59
CA GLY A 176 3.16 21.17 14.96
C GLY A 176 4.69 21.07 15.10
N ASN A 177 5.43 20.77 14.03
CA ASN A 177 6.89 20.66 14.06
C ASN A 177 7.57 22.00 13.69
N SER A 178 8.02 22.76 14.68
CA SER A 178 8.71 24.04 14.43
C SER A 178 10.04 23.91 13.70
N SER A 179 10.70 22.75 13.72
CA SER A 179 11.94 22.46 12.98
C SER A 179 11.70 22.09 11.51
N ALA A 180 10.45 22.06 11.05
CA ALA A 180 10.11 21.68 9.70
C ALA A 180 10.61 22.69 8.65
N ILE A 181 11.10 22.17 7.51
CA ILE A 181 11.69 22.94 6.41
C ILE A 181 10.78 22.92 5.18
N PHE A 182 10.73 24.05 4.46
CA PHE A 182 10.04 24.22 3.19
C PHE A 182 11.05 24.73 2.14
N VAL A 183 11.20 24.03 1.01
CA VAL A 183 12.07 24.45 -0.10
C VAL A 183 11.27 24.55 -1.39
N PHE A 184 11.27 25.72 -2.01
CA PHE A 184 10.62 26.00 -3.29
C PHE A 184 11.66 26.22 -4.38
N GLN A 185 11.85 25.25 -5.25
CA GLN A 185 12.66 25.37 -6.47
C GLN A 185 11.79 25.94 -7.59
N VAL A 186 12.24 27.01 -8.22
CA VAL A 186 11.55 27.67 -9.33
C VAL A 186 12.56 27.85 -10.46
N ALA A 187 12.38 27.20 -11.61
CA ALA A 187 13.34 27.26 -12.72
C ALA A 187 13.37 28.63 -13.43
N SER A 188 12.33 29.45 -13.25
CA SER A 188 12.21 30.79 -13.81
C SER A 188 11.97 31.82 -12.69
N ALA A 189 11.06 32.78 -12.89
CA ALA A 189 10.77 33.83 -11.94
C ALA A 189 9.77 33.40 -10.84
N LEU A 190 9.82 34.08 -9.70
CA LEU A 190 8.78 34.05 -8.66
C LEU A 190 8.05 35.40 -8.64
N THR A 191 6.71 35.39 -8.67
CA THR A 191 5.92 36.64 -8.62
C THR A 191 4.80 36.61 -7.60
N THR A 192 4.48 37.76 -6.99
CA THR A 192 3.24 37.97 -6.26
C THR A 192 2.46 39.14 -6.85
N THR A 193 1.13 39.06 -6.86
CA THR A 193 0.26 40.21 -7.15
C THR A 193 0.10 41.09 -5.90
N SER A 194 -0.68 42.16 -5.99
CA SER A 194 -0.88 43.10 -4.86
C SER A 194 -1.60 42.44 -3.68
N GLY A 195 -1.19 42.81 -2.45
CA GLY A 195 -1.81 42.41 -1.19
C GLY A 195 -1.87 40.90 -0.96
N ARG A 196 -0.95 40.12 -1.53
CA ARG A 196 -0.87 38.65 -1.35
C ARG A 196 -0.07 38.28 -0.11
N LEU A 197 -0.48 37.24 0.61
CA LEU A 197 0.12 36.81 1.86
C LEU A 197 0.72 35.40 1.76
N VAL A 198 1.87 35.20 2.39
CA VAL A 198 2.35 33.89 2.83
C VAL A 198 2.05 33.77 4.34
N ILE A 199 1.12 32.89 4.69
CA ILE A 199 0.56 32.73 6.03
C ILE A 199 1.22 31.54 6.71
N LEU A 200 1.82 31.76 7.89
CA LEU A 200 2.47 30.70 8.66
C LEU A 200 1.51 30.14 9.72
N THR A 201 1.39 28.82 9.80
CA THR A 201 0.46 28.13 10.72
C THR A 201 1.11 26.90 11.35
N ASN A 202 0.54 26.42 12.46
CA ASN A 202 0.92 25.14 13.09
C ASN A 202 2.42 24.97 13.33
N GLY A 203 3.09 26.03 13.81
CA GLY A 203 4.51 26.04 14.16
C GLY A 203 5.50 26.42 13.05
N THR A 204 5.05 26.67 11.82
CA THR A 204 5.96 27.06 10.72
C THR A 204 6.78 28.31 11.05
N GLN A 205 8.11 28.22 10.94
CA GLN A 205 9.03 29.34 11.18
C GLN A 205 9.56 29.92 9.86
N ALA A 206 9.63 31.25 9.76
CA ALA A 206 10.17 31.94 8.59
C ALA A 206 11.67 31.68 8.35
N SER A 207 12.43 31.33 9.39
CA SER A 207 13.82 30.88 9.28
C SER A 207 14.01 29.62 8.41
N ASN A 208 12.95 28.84 8.24
CA ASN A 208 12.99 27.48 7.68
C ASN A 208 12.38 27.38 6.27
N ILE A 209 12.06 28.51 5.65
CA ILE A 209 11.42 28.60 4.34
C ILE A 209 12.44 29.17 3.35
N PHE A 210 12.66 28.48 2.25
CA PHE A 210 13.67 28.83 1.24
C PHE A 210 13.05 28.84 -0.16
N TRP A 211 13.30 29.91 -0.91
CA TRP A 211 12.81 30.10 -2.27
C TRP A 211 14.00 30.23 -3.20
N VAL A 212 14.24 29.20 -4.02
CA VAL A 212 15.39 29.09 -4.92
C VAL A 212 14.94 29.38 -6.34
N ILE A 213 15.27 30.57 -6.84
CA ILE A 213 14.56 31.19 -7.97
C ILE A 213 15.54 31.37 -9.12
N GLY A 214 15.37 30.61 -10.20
CA GLY A 214 16.32 30.48 -11.31
C GLY A 214 16.60 31.79 -12.04
N THR A 215 15.63 32.71 -12.08
CA THR A 215 15.83 34.08 -12.55
C THR A 215 15.59 35.10 -11.43
N SER A 216 14.49 35.85 -11.48
CA SER A 216 14.23 36.98 -10.58
C SER A 216 12.97 36.80 -9.73
N ALA A 217 12.95 37.46 -8.57
CA ALA A 217 11.76 37.56 -7.71
C ALA A 217 11.12 38.95 -7.85
N THR A 218 9.79 39.02 -7.97
CA THR A 218 9.03 40.28 -7.94
C THR A 218 7.90 40.18 -6.94
N LEU A 219 8.02 40.87 -5.81
CA LEU A 219 6.96 41.00 -4.81
C LEU A 219 6.08 42.21 -5.15
N GLY A 220 4.79 41.96 -5.39
CA GLY A 220 3.79 42.98 -5.66
C GLY A 220 3.50 43.88 -4.45
N THR A 221 2.93 45.06 -4.71
CA THR A 221 2.65 46.08 -3.68
C THR A 221 1.87 45.50 -2.51
N THR A 222 2.22 45.91 -1.29
CA THR A 222 1.63 45.46 -0.01
C THR A 222 1.57 43.95 0.23
N SER A 223 2.27 43.13 -0.56
CA SER A 223 2.36 41.68 -0.30
C SER A 223 3.26 41.37 0.90
N VAL A 224 2.94 40.31 1.65
CA VAL A 224 3.68 39.87 2.85
C VAL A 224 4.30 38.51 2.60
N MET A 225 5.62 38.50 2.50
CA MET A 225 6.43 37.34 2.15
C MET A 225 7.15 36.77 3.39
N GLN A 226 7.37 35.46 3.40
CA GLN A 226 8.03 34.72 4.48
C GLN A 226 9.17 33.88 3.90
N GLY A 227 10.35 33.92 4.52
CA GLY A 227 11.48 33.06 4.17
C GLY A 227 12.63 33.73 3.43
N THR A 228 13.66 32.94 3.14
CA THR A 228 14.88 33.39 2.45
C THR A 228 14.71 33.25 0.94
N LEU A 229 14.73 34.38 0.22
CA LEU A 229 14.75 34.43 -1.24
C LEU A 229 16.20 34.31 -1.72
N LEU A 230 16.48 33.27 -2.50
CA LEU A 230 17.75 33.00 -3.19
C LEU A 230 17.52 33.17 -4.69
N ALA A 231 17.67 34.40 -5.20
CA ALA A 231 17.48 34.70 -6.63
C ALA A 231 18.77 34.50 -7.43
N GLY A 232 18.64 33.84 -8.58
CA GLY A 232 19.71 33.65 -9.56
C GLY A 232 20.10 34.95 -10.26
N ALA A 233 19.16 35.90 -10.39
CA ALA A 233 19.34 37.23 -10.95
C ALA A 233 19.02 38.34 -9.91
N SER A 234 17.86 39.01 -10.02
CA SER A 234 17.48 40.18 -9.21
C SER A 234 16.28 39.92 -8.29
N ILE A 235 16.08 40.80 -7.31
CA ILE A 235 14.86 40.83 -6.48
C ILE A 235 14.27 42.25 -6.52
N THR A 236 12.98 42.35 -6.80
CA THR A 236 12.22 43.62 -6.75
C THR A 236 11.11 43.50 -5.71
N MET A 237 11.05 44.43 -4.78
CA MET A 237 9.96 44.60 -3.84
C MET A 237 9.26 45.92 -4.15
N ALA A 238 8.00 45.87 -4.60
CA ALA A 238 7.21 47.06 -4.91
C ALA A 238 6.64 47.71 -3.64
N THR A 239 6.12 48.94 -3.78
CA THR A 239 5.55 49.81 -2.72
C THR A 239 4.91 49.04 -1.56
N GLY A 240 5.49 49.16 -0.37
CA GLY A 240 4.89 48.66 0.87
C GLY A 240 4.90 47.13 1.04
N ALA A 241 5.53 46.36 0.15
CA ALA A 241 5.73 44.92 0.35
C ALA A 241 6.63 44.65 1.57
N GLN A 242 6.40 43.53 2.25
CA GLN A 242 7.08 43.17 3.50
C GLN A 242 7.71 41.77 3.39
N LEU A 243 8.86 41.58 4.03
CA LEU A 243 9.61 40.32 4.03
C LEU A 243 10.12 40.00 5.44
N ASN A 244 9.47 39.05 6.10
CA ASN A 244 10.04 38.37 7.27
C ASN A 244 10.93 37.24 6.74
N GLY A 245 12.19 37.57 6.46
CA GLY A 245 12.99 36.80 5.51
C GLY A 245 14.31 37.47 5.14
N ARG A 246 14.82 37.11 3.96
CA ARG A 246 16.05 37.68 3.39
C ARG A 246 15.90 37.82 1.88
N ALA A 247 16.43 38.89 1.30
CA ALA A 247 16.52 39.10 -0.14
C ALA A 247 17.98 38.96 -0.60
N LEU A 248 18.34 37.81 -1.18
CA LEU A 248 19.71 37.46 -1.57
C LEU A 248 19.77 37.26 -3.11
N ALA A 249 20.52 38.12 -3.83
CA ALA A 249 20.46 38.25 -5.29
C ALA A 249 21.83 38.05 -6.00
N ARG A 250 22.06 36.82 -6.48
CA ARG A 250 23.39 36.27 -6.82
C ARG A 250 24.20 36.94 -7.92
N VAL A 251 23.55 37.59 -8.89
CA VAL A 251 24.26 38.35 -9.96
C VAL A 251 23.60 39.70 -10.26
N GLY A 252 22.37 39.91 -9.81
CA GLY A 252 21.58 41.10 -10.07
C GLY A 252 21.59 42.10 -8.92
N ALA A 253 20.55 42.94 -8.91
CA ALA A 253 20.34 43.97 -7.91
C ALA A 253 19.12 43.63 -7.02
N VAL A 254 19.05 44.27 -5.85
CA VAL A 254 17.82 44.33 -5.04
C VAL A 254 17.22 45.74 -5.13
N THR A 255 15.97 45.83 -5.57
CA THR A 255 15.23 47.10 -5.72
C THR A 255 14.07 47.14 -4.73
N LEU A 256 13.99 48.21 -3.95
CA LEU A 256 13.06 48.38 -2.82
C LEU A 256 12.25 49.69 -2.94
N GLU A 257 11.04 49.68 -2.41
CA GLU A 257 10.14 50.83 -2.34
C GLU A 257 9.20 50.71 -1.12
N ASP A 258 9.34 51.61 -0.14
CA ASP A 258 8.58 51.65 1.11
C ASP A 258 8.50 50.31 1.88
N ASN A 259 9.53 49.46 1.80
CA ASN A 259 9.46 48.09 2.28
C ASN A 259 9.82 47.91 3.75
N THR A 260 9.36 46.82 4.36
CA THR A 260 9.88 46.35 5.66
C THR A 260 10.52 44.98 5.48
N ILE A 261 11.84 44.89 5.69
CA ILE A 261 12.59 43.63 5.65
C ILE A 261 13.18 43.35 7.03
N VAL A 262 12.86 42.19 7.60
CA VAL A 262 13.37 41.76 8.90
C VAL A 262 13.94 40.35 8.75
N VAL A 263 15.23 40.17 9.05
CA VAL A 263 15.82 38.84 9.20
C VAL A 263 15.01 38.08 10.25
N PRO A 264 14.47 36.88 9.95
CA PRO A 264 13.72 36.11 10.91
C PRO A 264 14.59 35.90 12.14
N THR A 265 14.12 36.35 13.30
CA THR A 265 14.85 36.21 14.54
C THR A 265 15.14 34.73 14.75
N ALA A 266 16.44 34.39 14.79
CA ALA A 266 16.85 33.08 15.23
C ALA A 266 16.50 32.97 16.71
N HIS A 267 15.28 32.46 17.00
CA HIS A 267 14.98 31.84 18.28
C HIS A 267 16.13 30.89 18.57
N ALA A 268 16.82 31.13 19.69
CA ALA A 268 18.24 30.87 19.78
C ALA A 268 18.60 29.48 19.24
N SER A 269 19.45 29.45 18.20
CA SER A 269 20.41 28.38 18.11
C SER A 269 21.27 28.49 19.35
N THR A 270 20.83 27.82 20.41
CA THR A 270 21.71 27.48 21.51
C THR A 270 22.90 26.78 20.87
N ASN A 271 24.09 27.35 21.03
CA ASN A 271 25.33 26.60 20.86
C ASN A 271 25.36 25.56 21.98
N SER A 272 24.52 24.54 21.81
CA SER A 272 24.24 23.60 22.87
C SER A 272 25.38 22.63 22.91
N THR A 273 25.88 22.41 24.11
CA THR A 273 26.23 21.06 24.52
C THR A 273 25.02 20.17 24.24
N THR A 274 25.00 19.53 23.07
CA THR A 274 24.01 18.52 22.76
C THR A 274 24.35 17.31 23.61
N SER A 275 23.38 16.88 24.41
CA SER A 275 23.58 15.82 25.38
C SER A 275 22.99 14.53 24.86
N ALA A 276 23.64 13.40 25.15
CA ALA A 276 23.10 12.10 24.81
C ALA A 276 21.82 11.85 25.62
N VAL A 277 20.70 11.66 24.93
CA VAL A 277 19.44 11.21 25.51
C VAL A 277 19.25 9.75 25.11
N ASN A 278 19.61 8.86 26.03
CA ASN A 278 19.43 7.42 25.87
C ASN A 278 18.04 7.03 26.34
N PHE A 279 17.35 6.24 25.54
CA PHE A 279 16.23 5.42 25.95
C PHE A 279 16.74 3.99 26.09
N GLU A 280 16.45 3.36 27.22
CA GLU A 280 16.82 1.96 27.49
C GLU A 280 15.55 1.15 27.70
N GLU A 281 15.29 0.15 26.87
CA GLU A 281 14.13 -0.73 27.06
C GLU A 281 14.45 -1.85 28.04
N HIS A 282 13.43 -2.22 28.82
CA HIS A 282 13.42 -3.46 29.59
C HIS A 282 12.08 -4.18 29.35
N GLY A 283 12.16 -5.45 28.93
CA GLY A 283 11.01 -6.36 28.86
C GLY A 283 10.69 -6.88 27.45
N LEU A 284 11.33 -6.37 26.40
CA LEU A 284 11.22 -6.94 25.07
C LEU A 284 12.07 -8.21 24.92
N PRO A 285 11.66 -9.15 24.04
CA PRO A 285 12.54 -10.22 23.58
C PRO A 285 13.77 -9.64 22.85
N THR A 286 14.94 -10.27 23.00
CA THR A 286 16.17 -9.89 22.30
C THR A 286 15.97 -9.78 20.78
N ALA A 287 16.51 -8.72 20.15
CA ALA A 287 16.33 -8.41 18.73
C ALA A 287 14.89 -8.07 18.29
N THR A 288 14.01 -7.69 19.22
CA THR A 288 12.71 -7.06 18.87
C THR A 288 12.93 -5.63 18.40
N ASN A 289 12.36 -5.27 17.24
CA ASN A 289 12.41 -3.90 16.75
C ASN A 289 11.46 -3.00 17.55
N TRP A 290 12.02 -1.97 18.19
CA TRP A 290 11.27 -0.93 18.88
C TRP A 290 11.73 0.46 18.43
N SER A 291 10.99 1.49 18.81
CA SER A 291 11.32 2.88 18.44
C SER A 291 10.94 3.88 19.51
N VAL A 292 11.60 5.02 19.47
CA VAL A 292 11.20 6.25 20.16
C VAL A 292 11.17 7.36 19.14
N THR A 293 10.22 8.27 19.28
CA THR A 293 10.19 9.57 18.62
C THR A 293 10.50 10.63 19.65
N LEU A 294 11.57 11.41 19.47
CA LEU A 294 11.98 12.53 20.30
C LEU A 294 12.15 13.75 19.40
N ALA A 295 11.71 14.93 19.83
CA ALA A 295 11.79 16.17 19.02
C ALA A 295 11.12 16.10 17.62
N GLY A 296 10.26 15.10 17.38
CA GLY A 296 9.67 14.81 16.06
C GLY A 296 10.54 13.91 15.15
N SER A 297 11.71 13.49 15.62
CA SER A 297 12.60 12.53 14.96
C SER A 297 12.41 11.12 15.52
N SER A 298 12.18 10.12 14.67
CA SER A 298 12.00 8.72 15.09
C SER A 298 13.25 7.90 14.85
N GLN A 299 13.73 7.23 15.90
CA GLN A 299 14.82 6.25 15.86
C GLN A 299 14.31 4.85 16.17
N PHE A 300 14.93 3.84 15.57
CA PHE A 300 14.55 2.42 15.68
C PHE A 300 15.76 1.59 16.09
N SER A 301 15.55 0.53 16.89
CA SER A 301 16.65 -0.34 17.34
C SER A 301 16.19 -1.79 17.54
N LEU A 302 17.13 -2.71 17.31
CA LEU A 302 17.05 -4.13 17.68
C LEU A 302 17.84 -4.43 18.97
N ALA A 303 18.62 -3.46 19.46
CA ALA A 303 19.32 -3.52 20.74
C ALA A 303 18.43 -2.93 21.85
N ASN A 304 18.81 -3.13 23.11
CA ASN A 304 18.06 -2.63 24.25
C ASN A 304 18.17 -1.11 24.47
N SER A 305 18.80 -0.36 23.55
CA SER A 305 18.98 1.09 23.63
C SER A 305 18.72 1.81 22.31
N ILE A 306 18.26 3.06 22.43
CA ILE A 306 18.11 4.07 21.37
C ILE A 306 18.72 5.37 21.90
N SER A 307 19.64 6.00 21.17
CA SER A 307 20.27 7.26 21.57
C SER A 307 19.90 8.40 20.63
N PHE A 308 19.59 9.55 21.21
CA PHE A 308 19.48 10.85 20.54
C PHE A 308 20.58 11.80 21.06
N THR A 309 20.81 12.88 20.33
CA THR A 309 21.80 13.92 20.64
C THR A 309 21.13 15.27 20.58
N GLU A 310 20.41 15.63 21.65
CA GLU A 310 19.53 16.80 21.67
C GLU A 310 20.16 18.02 22.37
N PRO A 311 19.85 19.25 21.93
CA PRO A 311 20.14 20.47 22.67
C PRO A 311 19.54 20.52 24.09
N ASN A 312 19.90 21.55 24.85
CA ASN A 312 19.25 21.87 26.12
C ASN A 312 17.84 22.39 25.85
N GLY A 313 16.83 21.70 26.37
CA GLY A 313 15.44 21.95 26.04
C GLY A 313 14.49 20.97 26.71
N SER A 314 13.19 21.16 26.50
CA SER A 314 12.12 20.30 27.00
C SER A 314 11.44 19.61 25.82
N TYR A 315 11.56 18.28 25.76
CA TYR A 315 11.23 17.47 24.59
C TYR A 315 10.13 16.48 24.92
N LEU A 316 9.03 16.55 24.19
CA LEU A 316 8.06 15.45 24.15
C LEU A 316 8.70 14.23 23.49
N TYR A 317 8.51 13.06 24.09
CA TYR A 317 8.79 11.78 23.47
C TYR A 317 7.55 10.90 23.39
N LEU A 318 7.53 10.04 22.37
CA LEU A 318 6.53 9.00 22.14
C LEU A 318 7.25 7.70 21.81
N VAL A 319 7.01 6.65 22.58
CA VAL A 319 7.50 5.31 22.30
C VAL A 319 6.62 4.67 21.23
N GLY A 320 7.24 4.08 20.21
CA GLY A 320 6.53 3.39 19.14
C GLY A 320 5.84 2.13 19.66
N SER A 321 4.65 1.84 19.15
CA SER A 321 3.87 0.66 19.54
C SER A 321 4.54 -0.64 19.07
N VAL A 322 5.18 -1.36 19.98
CA VAL A 322 5.69 -2.71 19.73
C VAL A 322 4.52 -3.69 19.79
N SER A 323 4.36 -4.53 18.77
CA SER A 323 3.22 -5.45 18.68
C SER A 323 3.20 -6.42 19.87
N GLY A 324 2.12 -6.38 20.64
CA GLY A 324 1.97 -7.19 21.86
C GLY A 324 2.60 -6.61 23.13
N PHE A 325 3.18 -5.41 23.12
CA PHE A 325 3.75 -4.75 24.32
C PHE A 325 3.21 -3.31 24.56
N VAL A 326 2.97 -2.96 25.83
CA VAL A 326 2.73 -1.59 26.31
C VAL A 326 4.01 -1.04 26.91
N ALA A 327 4.55 -0.01 26.29
CA ALA A 327 5.60 0.82 26.89
C ALA A 327 5.06 1.59 28.10
N THR A 328 5.80 1.60 29.19
CA THR A 328 5.53 2.38 30.39
C THR A 328 6.83 3.09 30.84
N PRO A 329 6.93 4.42 30.73
CA PRO A 329 5.99 5.34 30.07
C PRO A 329 5.93 5.11 28.55
N SER A 330 4.74 5.24 27.94
CA SER A 330 4.57 5.21 26.48
C SER A 330 4.82 6.57 25.82
N SER A 331 4.74 7.65 26.59
CA SER A 331 5.10 9.01 26.20
C SER A 331 5.41 9.83 27.43
N GLY A 332 6.11 10.95 27.26
CA GLY A 332 6.47 11.82 28.37
C GLY A 332 7.25 13.05 27.90
N THR A 333 7.92 13.72 28.83
CA THR A 333 8.78 14.87 28.55
C THR A 333 10.17 14.64 29.15
N ILE A 334 11.22 14.77 28.35
CA ILE A 334 12.62 14.82 28.83
C ILE A 334 13.08 16.28 28.86
N VAL A 335 13.73 16.69 29.95
CA VAL A 335 14.34 18.01 30.07
C VAL A 335 15.86 17.85 30.07
N VAL A 336 16.50 18.31 29.00
CA VAL A 336 17.95 18.22 28.80
C VAL A 336 18.64 19.48 29.35
N LEU A 337 19.61 19.30 30.25
CA LEU A 337 20.28 20.37 30.99
C LEU A 337 21.82 20.25 30.95
N GLY A 338 22.39 19.91 29.79
CA GLY A 338 23.83 19.91 29.53
C GLY A 338 24.59 18.68 30.04
N ALA A 339 23.87 17.62 30.42
CA ALA A 339 24.43 16.33 30.82
C ALA A 339 23.63 15.19 30.18
N ALA A 340 24.29 14.05 29.97
CA ALA A 340 23.65 12.86 29.42
C ALA A 340 22.55 12.31 30.34
N LEU A 341 21.47 11.81 29.74
CA LEU A 341 20.27 11.34 30.43
C LEU A 341 19.86 9.96 29.90
N THR A 342 19.52 9.05 30.81
CA THR A 342 18.87 7.77 30.48
C THR A 342 17.42 7.80 30.93
N GLN A 343 16.49 7.50 30.02
CA GLN A 343 15.08 7.22 30.29
C GLN A 343 14.81 5.73 30.08
N THR A 344 14.61 5.00 31.18
CA THR A 344 14.17 3.60 31.11
C THR A 344 12.72 3.52 30.61
N ILE A 345 12.44 2.61 29.69
CA ILE A 345 11.11 2.30 29.15
C ILE A 345 10.80 0.83 29.48
N ALA A 346 9.87 0.59 30.40
CA ALA A 346 9.43 -0.75 30.73
C ALA A 346 8.36 -1.22 29.73
N PHE A 347 8.69 -2.21 28.90
CA PHE A 347 7.72 -2.88 28.04
C PHE A 347 7.12 -4.08 28.79
N ALA A 348 5.99 -3.87 29.44
CA ALA A 348 5.12 -4.99 29.79
C ALA A 348 4.45 -5.50 28.49
N PRO A 349 4.11 -6.78 28.35
CA PRO A 349 3.17 -7.20 27.33
C PRO A 349 1.88 -6.37 27.45
N VAL A 350 1.29 -5.93 26.33
CA VAL A 350 -0.15 -5.61 26.36
C VAL A 350 -0.78 -6.91 26.84
N GLY A 351 -1.59 -6.87 27.90
CA GLY A 351 -2.27 -8.06 28.41
C GLY A 351 -2.85 -8.81 27.23
N SER A 352 -2.29 -9.99 26.92
CA SER A 352 -2.20 -10.50 25.54
C SER A 352 -3.54 -11.00 24.99
N THR A 353 -4.61 -10.67 25.71
CA THR A 353 -5.95 -11.17 25.62
C THR A 353 -6.99 -10.06 25.79
N GLY A 354 -8.14 -10.22 25.15
CA GLY A 354 -9.38 -9.58 25.54
C GLY A 354 -10.38 -10.63 26.02
N ARG A 355 -11.65 -10.24 26.16
CA ARG A 355 -12.74 -11.17 26.50
C ARG A 355 -13.78 -11.21 25.40
N LEU A 356 -14.35 -12.40 25.21
CA LEU A 356 -15.42 -12.63 24.25
C LEU A 356 -16.61 -13.26 24.99
N SER A 357 -17.70 -12.50 25.04
CA SER A 357 -18.99 -12.92 25.59
C SER A 357 -19.92 -13.33 24.45
N ILE A 358 -20.42 -14.55 24.47
CA ILE A 358 -21.24 -15.13 23.38
C ILE A 358 -22.57 -15.60 23.98
N SER A 359 -23.68 -15.30 23.29
CA SER A 359 -25.00 -15.88 23.55
C SER A 359 -25.51 -16.58 22.29
N VAL A 360 -26.01 -17.81 22.41
CA VAL A 360 -26.54 -18.62 21.29
C VAL A 360 -27.96 -19.13 21.56
N VAL A 361 -28.79 -19.06 20.53
CA VAL A 361 -30.13 -19.65 20.49
C VAL A 361 -30.24 -20.59 19.28
N PRO A 362 -30.67 -21.86 19.42
CA PRO A 362 -31.01 -22.54 20.68
C PRO A 362 -29.81 -22.77 21.59
N ALA A 363 -30.05 -22.74 22.91
CA ALA A 363 -29.02 -22.90 23.96
C ALA A 363 -28.35 -24.29 24.01
N THR A 364 -28.79 -25.24 23.18
CA THR A 364 -28.22 -26.58 22.99
C THR A 364 -27.18 -26.65 21.86
N ALA A 365 -26.90 -25.54 21.17
CA ALA A 365 -25.87 -25.48 20.15
C ALA A 365 -24.46 -25.72 20.74
N SER A 366 -23.61 -26.41 19.97
CA SER A 366 -22.17 -26.47 20.25
C SER A 366 -21.53 -25.17 19.74
N VAL A 367 -20.57 -24.63 20.48
CA VAL A 367 -19.82 -23.43 20.08
C VAL A 367 -18.32 -23.76 20.06
N THR A 368 -17.63 -23.35 19.00
CA THR A 368 -16.17 -23.50 18.88
C THR A 368 -15.49 -22.14 18.64
N LEU A 369 -14.29 -22.01 19.21
CA LEU A 369 -13.45 -20.83 19.22
C LEU A 369 -12.07 -21.24 18.71
N ASP A 370 -11.70 -20.76 17.52
CA ASP A 370 -10.52 -21.21 16.76
C ASP A 370 -10.42 -22.74 16.60
N GLY A 371 -11.56 -23.40 16.43
CA GLY A 371 -11.67 -24.86 16.29
C GLY A 371 -11.67 -25.64 17.62
N ARG A 372 -11.38 -25.00 18.76
CA ARG A 372 -11.56 -25.59 20.10
C ARG A 372 -13.01 -25.42 20.55
N THR A 373 -13.69 -26.49 20.97
CA THR A 373 -15.00 -26.38 21.61
C THR A 373 -14.90 -25.64 22.95
N ILE A 374 -15.82 -24.70 23.18
CA ILE A 374 -15.88 -23.90 24.40
C ILE A 374 -17.09 -24.33 25.24
N ASN A 375 -16.94 -24.30 26.57
CA ASN A 375 -18.00 -24.67 27.49
C ASN A 375 -18.80 -23.43 27.89
N GLY A 376 -20.12 -23.59 28.00
CA GLY A 376 -21.04 -22.51 28.33
C GLY A 376 -22.22 -22.99 29.16
N THR A 377 -22.92 -22.04 29.77
CA THR A 377 -24.06 -22.27 30.66
C THR A 377 -25.30 -21.70 30.00
N ALA A 378 -26.33 -22.53 29.78
CA ALA A 378 -27.61 -22.12 29.18
C ALA A 378 -27.48 -21.28 27.88
N GLY A 379 -26.55 -21.67 26.99
CA GLY A 379 -26.29 -20.95 25.73
C GLY A 379 -25.40 -19.70 25.87
N THR A 380 -24.84 -19.42 27.06
CA THR A 380 -23.91 -18.31 27.27
C THR A 380 -22.48 -18.79 27.53
N TYR A 381 -21.50 -18.11 26.92
CA TYR A 381 -20.08 -18.44 26.97
C TYR A 381 -19.27 -17.17 27.24
N LEU A 382 -18.19 -17.27 28.02
CA LEU A 382 -17.34 -16.14 28.36
C LEU A 382 -15.87 -16.58 28.40
N GLU A 383 -15.17 -16.37 27.29
CA GLU A 383 -13.80 -16.83 27.07
C GLU A 383 -12.81 -15.65 27.09
N THR A 384 -11.60 -15.90 27.56
CA THR A 384 -10.47 -14.95 27.49
C THR A 384 -9.58 -15.38 26.34
N VAL A 385 -9.65 -14.67 25.22
CA VAL A 385 -8.95 -14.98 23.95
C VAL A 385 -7.85 -13.98 23.69
N ALA A 386 -6.92 -14.29 22.78
CA ALA A 386 -5.83 -13.38 22.43
C ALA A 386 -6.33 -12.01 21.90
N ALA A 387 -5.43 -11.04 21.82
CA ALA A 387 -5.68 -9.81 21.09
C ALA A 387 -5.52 -10.09 19.58
N GLY A 388 -6.63 -10.13 18.84
CA GLY A 388 -6.62 -10.46 17.42
C GLY A 388 -7.95 -11.00 16.87
N PRO A 389 -7.93 -11.54 15.64
CA PRO A 389 -9.12 -12.05 14.95
C PRO A 389 -9.34 -13.56 15.20
N HIS A 390 -10.39 -13.87 15.98
CA HIS A 390 -10.79 -15.20 16.47
C HIS A 390 -12.00 -15.76 15.73
N TYR A 391 -11.95 -17.02 15.29
CA TYR A 391 -13.08 -17.70 14.65
C TYR A 391 -14.08 -18.18 15.69
N VAL A 392 -15.33 -17.73 15.59
CA VAL A 392 -16.46 -18.18 16.41
C VAL A 392 -17.43 -18.94 15.53
N ASN A 393 -17.62 -20.23 15.80
CA ASN A 393 -18.63 -21.06 15.13
C ASN A 393 -19.70 -21.51 16.12
N ALA A 394 -20.94 -21.66 15.66
CA ALA A 394 -21.99 -22.34 16.42
C ALA A 394 -22.76 -23.32 15.53
N THR A 395 -22.95 -24.55 16.01
CA THR A 395 -23.58 -25.66 15.27
C THR A 395 -24.67 -26.35 16.07
N LEU A 396 -25.73 -26.77 15.37
CA LEU A 396 -26.78 -27.62 15.90
C LEU A 396 -27.33 -28.45 14.73
N SER A 397 -27.59 -29.74 14.94
CA SER A 397 -28.11 -30.60 13.86
C SER A 397 -29.47 -30.11 13.37
N GLY A 398 -29.71 -30.21 12.06
CA GLY A 398 -30.93 -29.70 11.42
C GLY A 398 -31.07 -28.17 11.45
N HIS A 399 -29.99 -27.42 11.75
CA HIS A 399 -29.96 -25.96 11.72
C HIS A 399 -28.81 -25.46 10.83
N ALA A 400 -28.99 -24.26 10.26
CA ALA A 400 -27.93 -23.55 9.57
C ALA A 400 -26.84 -23.17 10.57
N SER A 401 -25.61 -23.57 10.27
CA SER A 401 -24.45 -23.28 11.12
C SER A 401 -24.07 -21.81 11.04
N TYR A 402 -23.69 -21.22 12.16
CA TYR A 402 -23.14 -19.88 12.25
C TYR A 402 -21.61 -19.91 12.24
N SER A 403 -20.99 -18.95 11.59
CA SER A 403 -19.56 -18.68 11.70
C SER A 403 -19.25 -17.20 11.50
N ASN A 404 -18.36 -16.63 12.31
CA ASN A 404 -17.90 -15.24 12.18
C ASN A 404 -16.48 -15.09 12.75
N LEU A 405 -15.70 -14.15 12.22
CA LEU A 405 -14.33 -13.86 12.66
C LEU A 405 -14.33 -12.57 13.49
N VAL A 406 -14.35 -12.70 14.81
CA VAL A 406 -14.45 -11.57 15.75
C VAL A 406 -13.06 -11.02 16.06
N SER A 407 -12.85 -9.74 15.79
CA SER A 407 -11.62 -9.03 16.17
C SER A 407 -11.74 -8.54 17.62
N VAL A 408 -11.04 -9.19 18.53
CA VAL A 408 -11.00 -8.84 19.96
C VAL A 408 -9.76 -8.00 20.23
N ALA A 409 -9.94 -6.79 20.76
CA ALA A 409 -8.83 -5.94 21.19
C ALA A 409 -8.38 -6.30 22.62
N ALA A 410 -7.10 -6.12 22.91
CA ALA A 410 -6.53 -6.37 24.24
C ALA A 410 -7.29 -5.59 25.34
N GLY A 411 -7.62 -6.25 26.45
CA GLY A 411 -8.37 -5.67 27.56
C GLY A 411 -9.86 -5.33 27.28
N VAL A 412 -10.33 -5.41 26.02
CA VAL A 412 -11.72 -5.13 25.65
C VAL A 412 -12.58 -6.38 25.80
N THR A 413 -13.83 -6.21 26.24
CA THR A 413 -14.85 -7.27 26.16
C THR A 413 -15.75 -7.03 24.95
N ILE A 414 -15.76 -7.98 24.00
CA ILE A 414 -16.69 -7.99 22.87
C ILE A 414 -17.89 -8.88 23.21
N SER A 415 -19.09 -8.42 22.89
CA SER A 415 -20.34 -9.19 23.04
C SER A 415 -20.87 -9.62 21.68
N LEU A 416 -21.26 -10.90 21.54
CA LEU A 416 -21.81 -11.48 20.33
C LEU A 416 -23.12 -12.23 20.65
N SER A 417 -24.14 -12.04 19.82
CA SER A 417 -25.40 -12.79 19.87
C SER A 417 -25.61 -13.57 18.58
N ILE A 418 -26.03 -14.83 18.70
CA ILE A 418 -26.17 -15.80 17.61
C ILE A 418 -27.56 -16.45 17.68
N THR A 419 -28.25 -16.54 16.56
CA THR A 419 -29.49 -17.31 16.42
C THR A 419 -29.36 -18.24 15.22
N LEU A 420 -29.49 -19.56 15.43
CA LEU A 420 -29.43 -20.58 14.39
C LEU A 420 -30.83 -20.81 13.80
N ALA A 421 -30.97 -20.73 12.48
CA ALA A 421 -32.23 -20.99 11.78
C ALA A 421 -32.39 -22.49 11.47
N PRO A 422 -33.57 -23.11 11.63
CA PRO A 422 -33.78 -24.52 11.29
C PRO A 422 -33.78 -24.75 9.77
N ILE A 423 -33.31 -25.93 9.34
CA ILE A 423 -33.34 -26.41 7.95
C ILE A 423 -34.32 -27.58 7.88
N LEU A 424 -35.35 -27.48 7.04
CA LEU A 424 -36.40 -28.50 6.93
C LEU A 424 -35.97 -29.76 6.15
N ASN A 425 -35.13 -29.60 5.14
CA ASN A 425 -34.58 -30.69 4.32
C ASN A 425 -33.07 -30.59 4.31
N PHE A 426 -32.37 -31.52 4.96
CA PHE A 426 -30.91 -31.52 5.06
C PHE A 426 -30.32 -32.92 4.88
N GLY A 427 -29.07 -32.96 4.42
CA GLY A 427 -28.15 -34.08 4.60
C GLY A 427 -27.00 -33.71 5.52
N TYR A 428 -26.07 -34.63 5.74
CA TYR A 428 -24.87 -34.41 6.54
C TYR A 428 -23.62 -34.47 5.66
N LEU A 429 -22.78 -33.44 5.71
CA LEU A 429 -21.42 -33.49 5.21
C LEU A 429 -20.48 -33.76 6.39
N THR A 430 -19.80 -34.90 6.37
CA THR A 430 -18.96 -35.38 7.48
C THR A 430 -17.56 -35.74 6.98
N GLY A 431 -16.56 -35.68 7.86
CA GLY A 431 -15.22 -36.00 7.43
C GLY A 431 -14.09 -35.57 8.35
N THR A 432 -12.88 -35.65 7.81
CA THR A 432 -11.66 -35.14 8.44
C THR A 432 -10.89 -34.19 7.53
N VAL A 433 -10.11 -33.31 8.15
CA VAL A 433 -9.19 -32.40 7.47
C VAL A 433 -7.80 -32.42 8.12
N ILE A 434 -6.78 -32.44 7.28
CA ILE A 434 -5.36 -32.42 7.63
C ILE A 434 -4.73 -31.23 6.88
N PRO A 435 -4.07 -30.28 7.58
CA PRO A 435 -3.88 -30.20 9.03
C PRO A 435 -5.18 -29.91 9.79
N THR A 436 -5.21 -30.22 11.09
CA THR A 436 -6.35 -29.96 11.98
C THR A 436 -6.68 -28.47 12.16
N THR A 437 -5.77 -27.58 11.74
CA THR A 437 -5.87 -26.11 11.75
C THR A 437 -6.44 -25.51 10.46
N ALA A 438 -6.78 -26.34 9.46
CA ALA A 438 -7.29 -25.85 8.18
C ALA A 438 -8.68 -25.20 8.30
N THR A 439 -8.88 -24.11 7.58
CA THR A 439 -10.21 -23.49 7.38
C THR A 439 -10.87 -24.13 6.17
N VAL A 440 -12.11 -24.62 6.34
CA VAL A 440 -12.93 -25.25 5.30
C VAL A 440 -14.16 -24.39 5.01
N ILE A 441 -14.42 -24.07 3.75
CA ILE A 441 -15.59 -23.26 3.31
C ILE A 441 -16.28 -23.96 2.13
N ALA A 442 -17.49 -24.47 2.35
CA ALA A 442 -18.33 -25.13 1.35
C ALA A 442 -19.31 -24.15 0.72
N SER A 443 -19.09 -23.75 -0.54
CA SER A 443 -19.94 -22.81 -1.30
C SER A 443 -20.38 -21.56 -0.50
N GLY A 444 -19.43 -20.94 0.20
CA GLY A 444 -19.63 -19.72 1.00
C GLY A 444 -20.07 -19.96 2.44
N PHE A 445 -20.46 -21.19 2.79
CA PHE A 445 -20.74 -21.60 4.17
C PHE A 445 -19.45 -22.14 4.81
N ILE A 446 -19.00 -21.55 5.91
CA ILE A 446 -17.85 -22.09 6.65
C ILE A 446 -18.28 -23.38 7.34
N VAL A 447 -17.49 -24.45 7.14
CA VAL A 447 -17.70 -25.77 7.74
C VAL A 447 -16.93 -25.82 9.06
N PRO A 448 -17.59 -25.92 10.23
CA PRO A 448 -16.90 -25.90 11.50
C PRO A 448 -16.11 -27.19 11.72
N VAL A 449 -14.80 -27.04 11.85
CA VAL A 449 -13.84 -28.12 12.15
C VAL A 449 -13.52 -28.12 13.65
N GLN A 450 -13.50 -29.31 14.25
CA GLN A 450 -13.08 -29.56 15.63
C GLN A 450 -12.02 -30.67 15.62
N ASN A 451 -10.80 -30.38 16.08
CA ASN A 451 -9.67 -31.32 16.09
C ASN A 451 -9.40 -32.03 14.74
N GLY A 452 -9.67 -31.35 13.62
CA GLY A 452 -9.55 -31.94 12.28
C GLY A 452 -10.68 -32.89 11.87
N ALA A 453 -11.82 -32.89 12.57
CA ALA A 453 -13.06 -33.56 12.15
C ALA A 453 -14.18 -32.53 11.92
N PHE A 454 -15.11 -32.81 11.02
CA PHE A 454 -16.30 -32.00 10.78
C PHE A 454 -17.56 -32.85 10.60
N ASN A 455 -18.70 -32.27 10.99
CA ASN A 455 -20.04 -32.81 10.76
C ASN A 455 -21.00 -31.61 10.70
N VAL A 456 -21.58 -31.34 9.53
CA VAL A 456 -22.46 -30.19 9.30
C VAL A 456 -23.73 -30.60 8.56
N SER A 457 -24.88 -30.15 9.06
CA SER A 457 -26.16 -30.26 8.34
C SER A 457 -26.22 -29.21 7.24
N LEU A 458 -26.39 -29.65 5.99
CA LEU A 458 -26.48 -28.79 4.81
C LEU A 458 -27.75 -29.11 4.01
N ALA A 459 -28.29 -28.12 3.29
CA ALA A 459 -29.35 -28.34 2.32
C ALA A 459 -28.87 -29.29 1.20
N PRO A 460 -29.76 -30.04 0.53
CA PRO A 460 -29.36 -30.86 -0.61
C PRO A 460 -28.86 -29.99 -1.77
N GLY A 461 -27.76 -30.41 -2.41
CA GLY A 461 -27.13 -29.66 -3.50
C GLY A 461 -25.67 -30.07 -3.77
N ALA A 462 -25.06 -29.43 -4.76
CA ALA A 462 -23.62 -29.52 -5.03
C ALA A 462 -22.85 -28.44 -4.24
N TYR A 463 -21.68 -28.80 -3.71
CA TYR A 463 -20.86 -27.96 -2.85
C TYR A 463 -19.39 -28.01 -3.28
N TYR A 464 -18.76 -26.83 -3.36
CA TYR A 464 -17.32 -26.69 -3.58
C TYR A 464 -16.66 -26.26 -2.28
N LEU A 465 -15.77 -27.11 -1.75
CA LEU A 465 -15.05 -26.90 -0.51
C LEU A 465 -13.69 -26.27 -0.80
N SER A 466 -13.55 -24.98 -0.53
CA SER A 466 -12.24 -24.33 -0.39
C SER A 466 -11.60 -24.74 0.93
N VAL A 467 -10.34 -25.20 0.90
CA VAL A 467 -9.60 -25.66 2.08
C VAL A 467 -8.24 -24.95 2.12
N THR A 468 -7.95 -24.24 3.22
CA THR A 468 -6.74 -23.39 3.35
C THR A 468 -6.06 -23.54 4.71
N ALA A 469 -4.72 -23.53 4.76
CA ALA A 469 -3.95 -23.56 6.00
C ALA A 469 -2.55 -22.93 5.85
N THR A 470 -2.00 -22.39 6.95
CA THR A 470 -0.61 -21.90 7.00
C THR A 470 0.39 -23.05 6.84
N GLY A 471 1.32 -22.95 5.89
CA GLY A 471 2.33 -23.98 5.60
C GLY A 471 1.86 -25.11 4.67
N TYR A 472 0.68 -24.97 4.05
CA TYR A 472 0.12 -25.98 3.14
C TYR A 472 -0.38 -25.34 1.83
N GLN A 473 -0.36 -26.09 0.73
CA GLN A 473 -1.02 -25.70 -0.51
C GLN A 473 -2.54 -25.81 -0.30
N SER A 474 -3.25 -24.72 -0.59
CA SER A 474 -4.72 -24.67 -0.55
C SER A 474 -5.35 -25.53 -1.65
N GLU A 475 -6.53 -26.07 -1.39
CA GLU A 475 -7.25 -27.01 -2.27
C GLU A 475 -8.70 -26.58 -2.52
N THR A 476 -9.33 -27.12 -3.56
CA THR A 476 -10.78 -27.02 -3.77
C THR A 476 -11.35 -28.38 -4.20
N VAL A 477 -12.35 -28.87 -3.48
CA VAL A 477 -12.94 -30.21 -3.67
C VAL A 477 -14.45 -30.10 -3.92
N GLU A 478 -14.96 -30.76 -4.96
CA GLU A 478 -16.41 -30.85 -5.22
C GLU A 478 -17.04 -32.04 -4.46
N THR A 479 -18.24 -31.85 -3.93
CA THR A 479 -19.05 -32.91 -3.33
C THR A 479 -20.55 -32.64 -3.50
N SER A 480 -21.40 -33.62 -3.19
CA SER A 480 -22.85 -33.45 -3.17
C SER A 480 -23.45 -33.90 -1.84
N VAL A 481 -24.52 -33.22 -1.43
CA VAL A 481 -25.31 -33.53 -0.23
C VAL A 481 -26.72 -33.91 -0.67
N SER A 482 -27.22 -35.03 -0.14
CA SER A 482 -28.57 -35.56 -0.40
C SER A 482 -29.38 -35.62 0.89
N VAL A 483 -30.71 -35.39 0.80
CA VAL A 483 -31.59 -35.35 1.97
C VAL A 483 -31.51 -36.65 2.77
N GLY A 484 -31.31 -36.54 4.09
CA GLY A 484 -31.22 -37.66 5.02
C GLY A 484 -29.94 -38.52 4.91
N HIS A 485 -29.06 -38.25 3.95
CA HIS A 485 -27.85 -39.03 3.72
C HIS A 485 -26.62 -38.42 4.40
N VAL A 486 -25.58 -39.24 4.57
CA VAL A 486 -24.25 -38.84 5.04
C VAL A 486 -23.27 -38.91 3.88
N SER A 487 -22.66 -37.78 3.53
CA SER A 487 -21.58 -37.67 2.55
C SER A 487 -20.24 -37.61 3.30
N PRO A 488 -19.47 -38.71 3.38
CA PRO A 488 -18.17 -38.74 4.04
C PRO A 488 -17.06 -38.19 3.12
N LEU A 489 -16.10 -37.46 3.69
CA LEU A 489 -14.99 -36.84 2.95
C LEU A 489 -13.69 -36.82 3.77
N VAL A 490 -12.54 -36.83 3.09
CA VAL A 490 -11.22 -36.65 3.70
C VAL A 490 -10.48 -35.59 2.89
N LEU A 491 -10.01 -34.55 3.58
CA LEU A 491 -9.35 -33.37 2.99
C LEU A 491 -7.91 -33.33 3.50
N ALA A 492 -6.91 -33.54 2.65
CA ALA A 492 -5.52 -33.72 3.07
C ALA A 492 -4.57 -32.82 2.28
N LEU A 493 -4.35 -31.60 2.79
CA LEU A 493 -3.51 -30.62 2.12
C LEU A 493 -2.06 -31.06 2.06
N THR A 494 -1.38 -30.71 0.95
CA THR A 494 0.06 -30.94 0.79
C THR A 494 0.85 -29.85 1.51
N ALA A 495 1.82 -30.23 2.35
CA ALA A 495 2.70 -29.28 3.04
C ALA A 495 3.67 -28.60 2.06
N VAL A 496 3.98 -27.31 2.29
CA VAL A 496 4.85 -26.50 1.43
C VAL A 496 5.87 -25.69 2.25
N SER A 497 6.97 -25.30 1.62
CA SER A 497 8.08 -24.57 2.29
C SER A 497 7.72 -23.17 2.75
N SER A 498 6.69 -22.53 2.15
CA SER A 498 6.15 -21.24 2.60
C SER A 498 4.73 -21.01 2.12
N THR A 499 3.96 -20.28 2.92
CA THR A 499 2.66 -19.69 2.54
C THR A 499 2.65 -18.23 2.94
N VAL A 500 2.01 -17.39 2.14
CA VAL A 500 1.82 -15.95 2.37
C VAL A 500 0.37 -15.66 2.74
N THR A 501 0.18 -14.63 3.56
CA THR A 501 -1.14 -14.17 4.00
C THR A 501 -1.60 -13.02 3.11
N LEU A 502 -2.74 -13.18 2.44
CA LEU A 502 -3.49 -12.06 1.87
C LEU A 502 -4.59 -11.66 2.85
N SER A 503 -4.73 -10.36 3.11
CA SER A 503 -5.77 -9.83 4.00
C SER A 503 -6.24 -8.44 3.55
N GLY A 504 -7.25 -7.91 4.22
CA GLY A 504 -7.69 -6.53 4.02
C GLY A 504 -9.16 -6.34 4.36
N ARG A 505 -9.79 -5.30 3.81
CA ARG A 505 -11.21 -4.99 4.01
C ARG A 505 -11.96 -4.81 2.69
N VAL A 506 -13.16 -5.38 2.63
CA VAL A 506 -14.18 -5.06 1.61
C VAL A 506 -15.17 -4.06 2.21
N THR A 507 -15.47 -3.00 1.47
CA THR A 507 -16.51 -2.01 1.78
C THR A 507 -17.55 -2.01 0.66
N PRO A 508 -18.86 -2.00 0.95
CA PRO A 508 -19.47 -2.06 2.29
C PRO A 508 -19.53 -3.48 2.85
N SER A 509 -19.97 -3.61 4.10
CA SER A 509 -20.27 -4.88 4.79
C SER A 509 -21.57 -4.69 5.60
N PRO A 510 -22.29 -5.75 6.01
CA PRO A 510 -21.99 -7.20 5.89
C PRO A 510 -22.38 -7.79 4.52
N GLY A 511 -22.29 -9.12 4.38
CA GLY A 511 -22.72 -9.87 3.20
C GLY A 511 -21.68 -10.00 2.08
N VAL A 512 -20.45 -9.58 2.33
CA VAL A 512 -19.32 -9.65 1.40
C VAL A 512 -18.69 -11.04 1.34
N SER A 513 -18.21 -11.42 0.15
CA SER A 513 -17.33 -12.58 -0.05
C SER A 513 -16.08 -12.21 -0.86
N VAL A 514 -14.96 -12.88 -0.60
CA VAL A 514 -13.67 -12.70 -1.30
C VAL A 514 -13.14 -14.07 -1.72
N VAL A 515 -12.58 -14.16 -2.92
CA VAL A 515 -12.05 -15.40 -3.52
C VAL A 515 -10.74 -15.10 -4.24
N ALA A 516 -9.71 -15.93 -4.06
CA ALA A 516 -8.48 -15.88 -4.86
C ALA A 516 -8.44 -17.11 -5.79
N ASP A 517 -8.66 -16.91 -7.09
CA ASP A 517 -8.78 -17.91 -8.18
C ASP A 517 -9.76 -19.09 -8.00
N GLY A 518 -10.42 -19.21 -6.85
CA GLY A 518 -11.27 -20.33 -6.46
C GLY A 518 -11.14 -20.68 -4.98
N PHE A 519 -10.07 -20.24 -4.31
CA PHE A 519 -9.95 -20.34 -2.86
C PHE A 519 -10.79 -19.24 -2.20
N ALA A 520 -11.88 -19.63 -1.52
CA ALA A 520 -12.71 -18.72 -0.75
C ALA A 520 -11.97 -18.25 0.51
N ALA A 521 -11.88 -16.93 0.70
CA ALA A 521 -11.39 -16.32 1.92
C ALA A 521 -12.50 -16.25 2.97
N PHE A 522 -12.13 -16.30 4.25
CA PHE A 522 -13.08 -15.92 5.29
C PHE A 522 -13.25 -14.40 5.29
N VAL A 523 -14.50 -13.91 5.26
CA VAL A 523 -14.82 -12.48 5.43
C VAL A 523 -15.76 -12.29 6.62
N ASN A 524 -15.46 -11.32 7.49
CA ASN A 524 -16.22 -11.06 8.71
C ASN A 524 -17.30 -10.00 8.53
N ALA A 525 -18.16 -9.83 9.54
CA ALA A 525 -19.27 -8.87 9.52
C ALA A 525 -18.83 -7.39 9.33
N SER A 526 -17.56 -7.04 9.60
CA SER A 526 -16.95 -5.71 9.35
C SER A 526 -16.20 -5.63 8.01
N GLY A 527 -16.35 -6.63 7.15
CA GLY A 527 -15.70 -6.74 5.85
C GLY A 527 -14.21 -7.09 5.89
N TYR A 528 -13.62 -7.36 7.07
CA TYR A 528 -12.23 -7.81 7.15
C TYR A 528 -12.10 -9.26 6.72
N TYR A 529 -11.10 -9.56 5.90
CA TYR A 529 -10.82 -10.90 5.39
C TYR A 529 -9.38 -11.35 5.58
N ARG A 530 -9.17 -12.67 5.62
CA ARG A 530 -7.87 -13.32 5.57
C ARG A 530 -7.92 -14.61 4.74
N ILE A 531 -6.83 -14.90 4.03
CA ILE A 531 -6.62 -16.16 3.32
C ILE A 531 -5.12 -16.49 3.25
N PHE A 532 -4.80 -17.79 3.32
CA PHE A 532 -3.45 -18.32 3.15
C PHE A 532 -3.32 -18.94 1.76
N VAL A 533 -2.27 -18.55 1.04
CA VAL A 533 -1.96 -19.02 -0.32
C VAL A 533 -0.46 -19.24 -0.47
N VAL A 534 -0.03 -19.97 -1.50
CA VAL A 534 1.40 -20.03 -1.86
C VAL A 534 1.81 -18.77 -2.63
N PRO A 535 3.10 -18.36 -2.63
CA PRO A 535 3.55 -17.26 -3.49
C PRO A 535 3.20 -17.52 -4.96
N GLY A 536 2.57 -16.56 -5.63
CA GLY A 536 2.01 -16.76 -6.98
C GLY A 536 1.22 -15.56 -7.50
N ALA A 537 0.70 -15.66 -8.73
CA ALA A 537 -0.22 -14.68 -9.30
C ALA A 537 -1.66 -15.17 -9.16
N TYR A 538 -2.56 -14.30 -8.69
CA TYR A 538 -3.95 -14.63 -8.40
C TYR A 538 -4.92 -13.56 -8.91
N THR A 539 -6.08 -13.99 -9.41
CA THR A 539 -7.27 -13.14 -9.58
C THR A 539 -8.02 -13.08 -8.26
N VAL A 540 -7.87 -11.99 -7.52
CA VAL A 540 -8.60 -11.77 -6.27
C VAL A 540 -9.91 -11.06 -6.57
N SER A 541 -11.03 -11.75 -6.36
CA SER A 541 -12.39 -11.25 -6.54
C SER A 541 -13.02 -10.81 -5.22
N ALA A 542 -13.87 -9.78 -5.24
CA ALA A 542 -14.74 -9.39 -4.14
C ALA A 542 -16.17 -9.13 -4.64
N SER A 543 -17.17 -9.50 -3.84
CA SER A 543 -18.59 -9.43 -4.21
C SER A 543 -19.49 -9.20 -2.99
N ALA A 544 -20.64 -8.53 -3.19
CA ALA A 544 -21.69 -8.37 -2.18
C ALA A 544 -23.08 -8.21 -2.83
N PRO A 545 -24.17 -8.71 -2.22
CA PRO A 545 -25.52 -8.54 -2.78
C PRO A 545 -25.93 -7.07 -2.98
N GLY A 546 -26.31 -6.70 -4.20
CA GLY A 546 -26.70 -5.33 -4.57
C GLY A 546 -25.52 -4.37 -4.83
N TYR A 547 -24.32 -4.91 -5.04
CA TYR A 547 -23.11 -4.16 -5.39
C TYR A 547 -22.40 -4.87 -6.53
N PHE A 548 -21.94 -4.08 -7.51
CA PHE A 548 -21.12 -4.62 -8.59
C PHE A 548 -19.90 -5.33 -8.00
N PRO A 549 -19.64 -6.59 -8.38
CA PRO A 549 -18.42 -7.26 -7.98
C PRO A 549 -17.22 -6.62 -8.67
N ASP A 550 -16.05 -6.89 -8.11
CA ASP A 550 -14.77 -6.32 -8.52
C ASP A 550 -13.69 -7.42 -8.45
N ALA A 551 -12.64 -7.31 -9.28
CA ALA A 551 -11.55 -8.29 -9.27
C ALA A 551 -10.22 -7.67 -9.71
N VAL A 552 -9.14 -8.08 -9.04
CA VAL A 552 -7.78 -7.57 -9.25
C VAL A 552 -6.81 -8.72 -9.44
N ASN A 553 -6.07 -8.70 -10.55
CA ASN A 553 -4.95 -9.62 -10.79
C ASN A 553 -3.72 -9.13 -10.00
N LEU A 554 -3.22 -9.96 -9.08
CA LEU A 554 -2.18 -9.59 -8.12
C LEU A 554 -1.12 -10.69 -7.98
N THR A 555 0.16 -10.33 -8.15
CA THR A 555 1.28 -11.21 -7.79
C THR A 555 1.62 -11.05 -6.31
N ILE A 556 1.37 -12.10 -5.53
CA ILE A 556 1.56 -12.15 -4.08
C ILE A 556 2.88 -12.88 -3.80
N ALA A 557 3.95 -12.13 -3.56
CA ALA A 557 5.28 -12.68 -3.23
C ALA A 557 5.58 -12.71 -1.72
N ALA A 558 4.85 -11.95 -0.93
CA ALA A 558 4.97 -11.82 0.52
C ALA A 558 3.58 -11.56 1.13
N ASN A 559 3.49 -11.40 2.47
CA ASN A 559 2.24 -10.99 3.11
C ASN A 559 1.72 -9.67 2.52
N ALA A 560 0.46 -9.65 2.10
CA ALA A 560 -0.13 -8.57 1.31
C ALA A 560 -1.45 -8.05 1.92
N THR A 561 -1.71 -6.77 1.70
CA THR A 561 -3.01 -6.14 2.01
C THR A 561 -3.66 -5.63 0.73
N LEU A 562 -4.90 -6.03 0.48
CA LEU A 562 -5.72 -5.55 -0.63
C LEU A 562 -7.09 -5.13 -0.08
N ASN A 563 -7.56 -3.94 -0.44
CA ASN A 563 -8.83 -3.41 0.01
C ASN A 563 -9.75 -3.17 -1.18
N PHE A 564 -11.01 -3.58 -1.06
CA PHE A 564 -12.03 -3.42 -2.09
C PHE A 564 -13.09 -2.41 -1.65
N ARG A 565 -13.57 -1.59 -2.60
CA ARG A 565 -14.66 -0.63 -2.37
C ARG A 565 -15.72 -0.77 -3.46
N LEU A 566 -16.59 -1.76 -3.27
CA LEU A 566 -17.64 -2.13 -4.22
C LEU A 566 -18.64 -0.98 -4.40
N THR A 567 -19.09 -0.79 -5.63
CA THR A 567 -20.04 0.27 -6.00
C THR A 567 -21.46 -0.29 -6.06
N ARG A 568 -22.42 0.41 -5.44
CA ARG A 568 -23.81 -0.05 -5.36
C ARG A 568 -24.43 -0.16 -6.74
N GLU A 569 -25.20 -1.21 -6.95
CA GLU A 569 -26.00 -1.36 -8.17
C GLU A 569 -27.13 -0.31 -8.19
N PRO A 570 -27.39 0.34 -9.34
CA PRO A 570 -28.62 1.08 -9.58
C PRO A 570 -29.79 0.10 -9.78
N VAL A 571 -31.01 0.62 -9.99
CA VAL A 571 -32.15 -0.24 -10.34
C VAL A 571 -31.87 -0.90 -11.69
N ALA A 572 -32.05 -2.23 -11.76
CA ALA A 572 -31.91 -2.98 -13.01
C ALA A 572 -32.95 -2.54 -14.04
N THR A 573 -32.50 -2.31 -15.27
CA THR A 573 -33.38 -2.02 -16.43
C THR A 573 -34.00 -3.30 -16.97
N SER A 574 -33.27 -4.41 -16.88
CA SER A 574 -33.78 -5.75 -17.20
C SER A 574 -33.02 -6.82 -16.42
N THR A 575 -33.69 -7.92 -16.09
CA THR A 575 -33.07 -9.15 -15.59
C THR A 575 -33.72 -10.33 -16.30
N ARG A 576 -32.92 -11.27 -16.79
CA ARG A 576 -33.39 -12.45 -17.52
C ARG A 576 -32.51 -13.66 -17.18
N THR A 577 -33.15 -14.72 -16.70
CA THR A 577 -32.48 -15.99 -16.38
C THR A 577 -32.92 -17.07 -17.37
N ILE A 578 -31.96 -17.72 -18.02
CA ILE A 578 -32.17 -18.87 -18.91
C ILE A 578 -31.05 -19.87 -18.62
N ASP A 579 -31.41 -21.15 -18.44
CA ASP A 579 -30.49 -22.24 -18.08
C ASP A 579 -29.42 -21.83 -17.05
N HIS A 580 -29.89 -21.41 -15.86
CA HIS A 580 -29.07 -21.03 -14.71
C HIS A 580 -28.16 -19.80 -14.89
N VAL A 581 -27.96 -19.31 -16.13
CA VAL A 581 -27.31 -18.03 -16.44
C VAL A 581 -28.31 -16.89 -16.22
N THR A 582 -27.97 -15.96 -15.32
CA THR A 582 -28.74 -14.74 -15.06
C THR A 582 -28.02 -13.53 -15.63
N ALA A 583 -28.62 -12.88 -16.62
CA ALA A 583 -28.13 -11.63 -17.19
C ALA A 583 -28.96 -10.44 -16.67
N THR A 584 -28.28 -9.45 -16.07
CA THR A 584 -28.90 -8.23 -15.54
C THR A 584 -28.29 -7.01 -16.22
N GLY A 585 -29.13 -6.26 -16.93
CA GLY A 585 -28.77 -5.04 -17.63
C GLY A 585 -29.13 -3.78 -16.84
N TYR A 586 -28.17 -2.87 -16.71
CA TYR A 586 -28.34 -1.54 -16.12
C TYR A 586 -28.12 -0.50 -17.22
N ASN A 587 -29.17 0.24 -17.56
CA ASN A 587 -29.29 1.00 -18.81
C ASN A 587 -29.22 0.13 -20.09
N VAL A 588 -29.48 -1.18 -19.95
CA VAL A 588 -29.40 -2.21 -21.00
C VAL A 588 -30.63 -3.12 -20.92
N THR A 589 -31.22 -3.48 -22.06
CA THR A 589 -32.36 -4.40 -22.13
C THR A 589 -31.92 -5.76 -22.70
N VAL A 590 -31.87 -6.80 -21.87
CA VAL A 590 -31.48 -8.16 -22.28
C VAL A 590 -32.61 -8.83 -23.07
N THR A 591 -32.37 -9.10 -24.35
CA THR A 591 -33.36 -9.68 -25.27
C THR A 591 -33.26 -11.19 -25.37
N ASN A 592 -32.08 -11.79 -25.17
CA ASN A 592 -31.90 -13.23 -25.02
C ASN A 592 -30.61 -13.62 -24.29
N VAL A 593 -30.57 -14.85 -23.76
CA VAL A 593 -29.41 -15.47 -23.10
C VAL A 593 -29.33 -16.93 -23.58
N VAL A 594 -28.13 -17.41 -23.91
CA VAL A 594 -27.86 -18.79 -24.32
C VAL A 594 -26.63 -19.31 -23.57
N ASN A 595 -26.81 -20.40 -22.81
CA ASN A 595 -25.72 -21.17 -22.21
C ASN A 595 -25.25 -22.24 -23.21
N GLY A 596 -24.10 -22.00 -23.85
CA GLY A 596 -23.52 -22.91 -24.83
C GLY A 596 -22.26 -23.61 -24.31
N ASN A 597 -21.82 -24.64 -25.03
CA ASN A 597 -20.56 -25.32 -24.75
C ASN A 597 -19.39 -24.32 -24.75
N ARG A 598 -18.82 -24.04 -23.57
CA ARG A 598 -17.71 -23.09 -23.32
C ARG A 598 -17.95 -21.62 -23.70
N ASN A 599 -19.15 -21.25 -24.13
CA ASN A 599 -19.51 -19.93 -24.63
C ASN A 599 -20.92 -19.53 -24.16
N ILE A 600 -21.03 -18.39 -23.47
CA ILE A 600 -22.32 -17.81 -23.08
C ILE A 600 -22.60 -16.61 -23.98
N THR A 601 -23.72 -16.62 -24.69
CA THR A 601 -24.12 -15.52 -25.60
C THR A 601 -25.28 -14.74 -24.99
N VAL A 602 -25.18 -13.41 -24.97
CA VAL A 602 -26.24 -12.50 -24.52
C VAL A 602 -26.54 -11.48 -25.62
N THR A 603 -27.79 -11.42 -26.07
CA THR A 603 -28.25 -10.35 -26.96
C THR A 603 -28.96 -9.29 -26.15
N TYR A 604 -28.73 -8.02 -26.47
CA TYR A 604 -29.33 -6.89 -25.76
C TYR A 604 -29.55 -5.70 -26.69
N THR A 605 -30.30 -4.70 -26.20
CA THR A 605 -30.37 -3.37 -26.81
C THR A 605 -29.94 -2.30 -25.80
N SER A 606 -29.28 -1.23 -26.27
CA SER A 606 -28.69 -0.20 -25.39
C SER A 606 -28.71 1.20 -26.01
N LEU A 607 -29.56 2.09 -25.48
CA LEU A 607 -29.78 3.45 -25.99
C LEU A 607 -28.72 4.47 -25.53
N ALA A 608 -27.88 4.12 -24.56
CA ALA A 608 -26.76 4.90 -24.06
C ALA A 608 -25.74 3.96 -23.39
N ASN A 609 -24.64 4.50 -22.85
CA ASN A 609 -23.64 3.71 -22.13
C ASN A 609 -24.26 2.97 -20.94
N GLY A 610 -24.22 1.64 -20.98
CA GLY A 610 -24.77 0.75 -19.95
C GLY A 610 -23.75 -0.22 -19.36
N THR A 611 -24.22 -1.03 -18.42
CA THR A 611 -23.47 -2.13 -17.79
C THR A 611 -24.30 -3.41 -17.80
N LEU A 612 -23.66 -4.54 -18.10
CA LEU A 612 -24.26 -5.87 -18.06
C LEU A 612 -23.51 -6.71 -17.01
N LEU A 613 -24.28 -7.36 -16.12
CA LEU A 613 -23.81 -8.49 -15.32
C LEU A 613 -24.31 -9.79 -15.97
N VAL A 614 -23.44 -10.79 -16.08
CA VAL A 614 -23.80 -12.16 -16.48
C VAL A 614 -23.26 -13.11 -15.41
N ALA A 615 -24.16 -13.62 -14.57
CA ALA A 615 -23.84 -14.48 -13.44
C ALA A 615 -24.28 -15.93 -13.71
N VAL A 616 -23.40 -16.89 -13.48
CA VAL A 616 -23.65 -18.33 -13.66
C VAL A 616 -23.01 -19.12 -12.51
N PRO A 617 -23.73 -20.03 -11.83
CA PRO A 617 -23.11 -20.93 -10.87
C PRO A 617 -22.22 -21.93 -11.61
N TYR A 618 -20.98 -22.11 -11.15
CA TYR A 618 -19.93 -22.86 -11.86
C TYR A 618 -20.37 -24.28 -12.29
N ALA A 619 -21.18 -24.95 -11.47
CA ALA A 619 -21.77 -26.27 -11.75
C ALA A 619 -22.60 -26.37 -13.05
N TYR A 620 -23.03 -25.24 -13.62
CA TYR A 620 -23.80 -25.18 -14.88
C TYR A 620 -22.99 -24.65 -16.08
N VAL A 621 -21.69 -24.38 -15.90
CA VAL A 621 -20.82 -23.92 -16.98
C VAL A 621 -20.28 -25.13 -17.75
N GLN A 622 -20.67 -25.23 -19.02
CA GLN A 622 -20.38 -26.41 -19.83
C GLN A 622 -18.91 -26.46 -20.28
N ASN A 623 -18.18 -27.50 -19.85
CA ASN A 623 -16.85 -27.91 -20.31
C ASN A 623 -15.73 -26.85 -20.18
N ALA A 624 -15.79 -25.95 -19.20
CA ALA A 624 -14.74 -24.96 -18.91
C ALA A 624 -14.28 -25.06 -17.46
N THR A 625 -12.97 -24.99 -17.21
CA THR A 625 -12.46 -24.91 -15.82
C THR A 625 -12.54 -23.48 -15.29
N LEU A 626 -12.55 -23.31 -13.96
CA LEU A 626 -12.56 -21.98 -13.34
C LEU A 626 -11.39 -21.10 -13.79
N ALA A 627 -10.19 -21.67 -13.97
CA ALA A 627 -9.03 -20.96 -14.53
C ALA A 627 -9.26 -20.49 -15.98
N GLN A 628 -9.94 -21.30 -16.82
CA GLN A 628 -10.29 -20.92 -18.19
C GLN A 628 -11.41 -19.86 -18.27
N LEU A 629 -12.20 -19.72 -17.20
CA LEU A 629 -13.20 -18.65 -17.03
C LEU A 629 -12.56 -17.36 -16.52
N LEU A 630 -11.61 -17.43 -15.58
CA LEU A 630 -10.83 -16.28 -15.14
C LEU A 630 -9.99 -15.70 -16.29
N ALA A 631 -9.40 -16.56 -17.12
CA ALA A 631 -8.71 -16.20 -18.36
C ALA A 631 -9.63 -16.22 -19.60
N SER A 632 -10.92 -15.88 -19.46
CA SER A 632 -11.86 -15.80 -20.59
C SER A 632 -11.74 -14.50 -21.39
N HIS A 633 -12.34 -14.46 -22.58
CA HIS A 633 -12.48 -13.27 -23.42
C HIS A 633 -13.95 -12.91 -23.63
N VAL A 634 -14.18 -11.66 -24.04
CA VAL A 634 -15.49 -11.12 -24.38
C VAL A 634 -15.41 -10.51 -25.78
N ASP A 635 -16.29 -10.93 -26.66
CA ASP A 635 -16.45 -10.36 -28.00
C ASP A 635 -17.81 -9.68 -28.11
N ILE A 636 -17.84 -8.51 -28.76
CA ILE A 636 -19.08 -7.76 -29.06
C ILE A 636 -19.19 -7.65 -30.57
N SER A 637 -20.23 -8.27 -31.15
CA SER A 637 -20.39 -8.47 -32.60
C SER A 637 -19.15 -9.06 -33.29
N GLY A 638 -18.39 -9.92 -32.59
CA GLY A 638 -17.16 -10.54 -33.10
C GLY A 638 -15.90 -9.67 -33.00
N VAL A 639 -15.95 -8.57 -32.25
CA VAL A 639 -14.78 -7.71 -31.95
C VAL A 639 -14.43 -7.82 -30.47
N ALA A 640 -13.16 -8.13 -30.18
CA ALA A 640 -12.65 -8.28 -28.82
C ALA A 640 -12.86 -7.00 -27.98
N TYR A 641 -13.46 -7.17 -26.81
CA TYR A 641 -13.79 -6.10 -25.87
C TYR A 641 -12.94 -6.19 -24.61
N THR A 642 -12.49 -5.06 -24.09
CA THR A 642 -11.50 -5.02 -22.97
C THR A 642 -12.05 -4.41 -21.69
N ASN A 643 -13.17 -3.69 -21.71
CA ASN A 643 -13.76 -3.07 -20.52
C ASN A 643 -14.69 -4.04 -19.77
N PHE A 644 -14.12 -5.17 -19.34
CA PHE A 644 -14.80 -6.20 -18.58
C PHE A 644 -13.99 -6.68 -17.37
N THR A 645 -14.67 -7.38 -16.47
CA THR A 645 -14.08 -7.99 -15.28
C THR A 645 -14.78 -9.32 -15.02
N VAL A 646 -14.02 -10.41 -14.87
CA VAL A 646 -14.57 -11.70 -14.40
C VAL A 646 -14.29 -11.80 -12.92
N SER A 647 -15.31 -12.18 -12.15
CA SER A 647 -15.24 -12.28 -10.70
C SER A 647 -15.83 -13.62 -10.23
N VAL A 648 -15.31 -14.14 -9.13
CA VAL A 648 -15.82 -15.35 -8.47
C VAL A 648 -16.24 -14.99 -7.05
N SER A 649 -17.44 -15.43 -6.68
CA SER A 649 -18.00 -15.28 -5.33
C SER A 649 -17.85 -16.58 -4.55
N ALA A 650 -17.86 -16.55 -3.22
CA ALA A 650 -17.54 -17.74 -2.41
C ALA A 650 -18.54 -18.90 -2.55
N ASN A 651 -19.74 -18.65 -3.09
CA ASN A 651 -20.69 -19.70 -3.50
C ASN A 651 -20.43 -20.28 -4.90
N TYR A 652 -19.28 -19.96 -5.50
CA TYR A 652 -18.84 -20.35 -6.84
C TYR A 652 -19.80 -19.90 -7.95
N THR A 653 -20.49 -18.76 -7.76
CA THR A 653 -21.07 -18.02 -8.89
C THR A 653 -19.96 -17.22 -9.57
N VAL A 654 -19.75 -17.49 -10.85
CA VAL A 654 -18.85 -16.74 -11.73
C VAL A 654 -19.67 -15.62 -12.37
N THR A 655 -19.24 -14.37 -12.19
CA THR A 655 -19.93 -13.19 -12.69
C THR A 655 -19.02 -12.38 -13.58
N LEU A 656 -19.38 -12.32 -14.86
CA LEU A 656 -18.84 -11.35 -15.81
C LEU A 656 -19.53 -10.00 -15.60
N THR A 657 -18.73 -8.94 -15.48
CA THR A 657 -19.18 -7.53 -15.50
C THR A 657 -18.63 -6.86 -16.75
N VAL A 658 -19.49 -6.29 -17.59
CA VAL A 658 -19.08 -5.56 -18.80
C VAL A 658 -19.65 -4.15 -18.78
N ARG A 659 -18.80 -3.14 -18.99
CA ARG A 659 -19.13 -1.72 -18.78
C ARG A 659 -18.91 -0.90 -20.06
N GLY A 660 -19.76 0.09 -20.33
CA GLY A 660 -19.63 0.96 -21.50
C GLY A 660 -20.29 0.39 -22.77
N LEU A 661 -21.37 -0.37 -22.59
CA LEU A 661 -22.13 -0.97 -23.69
C LEU A 661 -23.04 0.08 -24.35
N ALA A 662 -22.98 0.21 -25.66
CA ALA A 662 -23.82 1.13 -26.45
C ALA A 662 -24.23 0.47 -27.78
N GLY A 663 -25.43 0.77 -28.27
CA GLY A 663 -26.03 0.12 -29.43
C GLY A 663 -26.57 -1.29 -29.14
N ASP A 664 -26.90 -2.02 -30.21
CA ASP A 664 -27.64 -3.29 -30.15
C ASP A 664 -26.84 -4.52 -30.66
N PRO A 665 -25.59 -4.77 -30.20
CA PRO A 665 -24.79 -5.92 -30.63
C PRO A 665 -25.14 -7.21 -29.86
N ALA A 666 -24.68 -8.35 -30.38
CA ALA A 666 -24.61 -9.60 -29.62
C ALA A 666 -23.27 -9.67 -28.87
N LEU A 667 -23.30 -10.03 -27.58
CA LEU A 667 -22.13 -10.30 -26.77
C LEU A 667 -21.90 -11.81 -26.66
N SER A 668 -20.65 -12.25 -26.81
CA SER A 668 -20.19 -13.61 -26.54
C SER A 668 -19.14 -13.59 -25.44
N TRP A 669 -19.25 -14.51 -24.48
CA TRP A 669 -18.33 -14.69 -23.37
C TRP A 669 -17.74 -16.10 -23.43
N THR A 670 -16.44 -16.20 -23.71
CA THR A 670 -15.78 -17.42 -24.19
C THR A 670 -14.59 -17.81 -23.31
N SER A 671 -14.64 -19.00 -22.74
CA SER A 671 -13.57 -19.54 -21.89
C SER A 671 -12.33 -19.95 -22.70
N SER A 672 -11.12 -19.60 -22.21
CA SER A 672 -9.88 -19.78 -22.98
C SER A 672 -9.59 -21.24 -23.33
N GLY A 673 -9.41 -21.49 -24.63
CA GLY A 673 -9.33 -22.83 -25.20
C GLY A 673 -7.93 -23.42 -25.20
N THR A 674 -7.64 -24.28 -24.22
CA THR A 674 -6.58 -25.30 -24.32
C THR A 674 -7.15 -26.67 -23.99
N SER A 675 -6.87 -27.65 -24.84
CA SER A 675 -7.13 -29.08 -24.61
C SER A 675 -5.80 -29.76 -24.23
N PRO A 676 -5.79 -30.73 -23.30
CA PRO A 676 -4.54 -31.34 -22.83
C PRO A 676 -3.93 -32.30 -23.87
N ALA A 677 -3.20 -31.74 -24.83
CA ALA A 677 -2.20 -32.48 -25.61
C ALA A 677 -0.92 -32.61 -24.76
N GLY A 678 -0.49 -33.83 -24.45
CA GLY A 678 0.55 -34.08 -23.46
C GLY A 678 1.99 -33.96 -23.98
N THR A 679 2.83 -33.26 -23.21
CA THR A 679 4.29 -33.49 -23.13
C THR A 679 4.77 -33.23 -21.70
N SER A 680 5.82 -33.92 -21.27
CA SER A 680 6.25 -33.97 -19.87
C SER A 680 7.13 -32.79 -19.44
N GLY A 681 6.71 -32.06 -18.40
CA GLY A 681 7.53 -31.08 -17.67
C GLY A 681 6.97 -30.85 -16.26
N SER A 682 7.77 -31.05 -15.22
CA SER A 682 7.27 -31.15 -13.84
C SER A 682 7.12 -29.79 -13.15
N SER A 683 5.88 -29.34 -12.91
CA SER A 683 5.52 -28.43 -11.81
C SER A 683 4.03 -28.55 -11.44
N SER A 684 3.66 -28.05 -10.26
CA SER A 684 2.53 -28.51 -9.44
C SER A 684 1.16 -27.85 -9.71
N THR A 685 0.11 -28.66 -9.69
CA THR A 685 -1.28 -28.39 -9.22
C THR A 685 -1.85 -26.96 -9.26
N PHE A 686 -2.80 -26.71 -10.19
CA PHE A 686 -4.00 -25.89 -9.92
C PHE A 686 -5.17 -26.18 -10.91
N LEU A 687 -6.38 -26.44 -10.37
CA LEU A 687 -7.71 -26.52 -11.02
C LEU A 687 -7.83 -27.09 -12.46
N GLY A 688 -7.37 -28.34 -12.66
CA GLY A 688 -7.63 -29.13 -13.87
C GLY A 688 -8.51 -30.36 -13.63
N LEU A 689 -9.79 -30.18 -13.27
CA LEU A 689 -10.73 -31.29 -13.00
C LEU A 689 -12.04 -31.22 -13.82
N PRO A 690 -12.35 -32.22 -14.66
CA PRO A 690 -13.70 -32.56 -15.07
C PRO A 690 -14.39 -33.46 -14.02
N GLY A 691 -15.71 -33.65 -14.15
CA GLY A 691 -16.58 -34.23 -13.12
C GLY A 691 -16.51 -35.75 -12.87
N ASN A 692 -17.34 -36.18 -11.92
CA ASN A 692 -17.28 -37.47 -11.22
C ASN A 692 -17.75 -38.71 -12.02
N GLU A 693 -16.88 -39.30 -12.84
CA GLU A 693 -17.10 -40.66 -13.42
C GLU A 693 -16.12 -41.72 -12.86
N GLY A 694 -14.88 -41.35 -12.50
CA GLY A 694 -13.86 -42.34 -12.11
C GLY A 694 -14.04 -42.97 -10.72
N TYR A 695 -14.46 -42.18 -9.72
CA TYR A 695 -14.43 -42.61 -8.32
C TYR A 695 -15.50 -43.66 -7.96
N TYR A 696 -16.70 -43.58 -8.53
CA TYR A 696 -17.77 -44.54 -8.26
C TYR A 696 -17.42 -45.95 -8.73
N LEU A 697 -16.71 -46.09 -9.85
CA LEU A 697 -16.28 -47.39 -10.36
C LEU A 697 -15.25 -48.05 -9.44
N ILE A 698 -14.25 -47.29 -8.97
CA ILE A 698 -13.21 -47.78 -8.07
C ILE A 698 -13.80 -48.13 -6.69
N ALA A 699 -14.68 -47.29 -6.14
CA ALA A 699 -15.37 -47.57 -4.89
C ALA A 699 -16.24 -48.85 -4.97
N ALA A 700 -17.00 -49.02 -6.06
CA ALA A 700 -17.80 -50.22 -6.29
C ALA A 700 -16.93 -51.49 -6.38
N ILE A 701 -15.80 -51.43 -7.11
CA ILE A 701 -14.87 -52.56 -7.24
C ILE A 701 -14.25 -52.94 -5.88
N VAL A 702 -13.82 -51.96 -5.07
CA VAL A 702 -13.27 -52.21 -3.73
C VAL A 702 -14.32 -52.83 -2.79
N VAL A 703 -15.56 -52.35 -2.81
CA VAL A 703 -16.66 -52.93 -2.02
C VAL A 703 -16.98 -54.36 -2.47
N VAL A 704 -17.04 -54.64 -3.77
CA VAL A 704 -17.26 -56.00 -4.30
C VAL A 704 -16.13 -56.95 -3.89
N ILE A 705 -14.87 -56.53 -3.97
CA ILE A 705 -13.71 -57.32 -3.52
C ILE A 705 -13.79 -57.59 -2.01
N ALA A 706 -14.15 -56.58 -1.19
CA ALA A 706 -14.30 -56.73 0.25
C ALA A 706 -15.44 -57.70 0.62
N VAL A 707 -16.58 -57.64 -0.07
CA VAL A 707 -17.72 -58.56 0.13
C VAL A 707 -17.35 -60.00 -0.27
N ILE A 708 -16.65 -60.20 -1.39
CA ILE A 708 -16.15 -61.51 -1.82
C ILE A 708 -15.13 -62.06 -0.80
N ALA A 709 -14.24 -61.22 -0.26
CA ALA A 709 -13.29 -61.61 0.78
C ALA A 709 -13.98 -62.03 2.08
N LEU A 710 -14.99 -61.27 2.55
CA LEU A 710 -15.79 -61.66 3.72
C LEU A 710 -16.56 -62.96 3.47
N ALA A 711 -17.15 -63.15 2.29
CA ALA A 711 -17.84 -64.39 1.94
C ALA A 711 -16.90 -65.61 1.95
N ALA A 712 -15.68 -65.47 1.41
CA ALA A 712 -14.66 -66.53 1.44
C ALA A 712 -14.21 -66.88 2.88
N VAL A 713 -14.04 -65.88 3.74
CA VAL A 713 -13.70 -66.07 5.16
C VAL A 713 -14.86 -66.71 5.93
N ALA A 714 -16.11 -66.32 5.65
CA ALA A 714 -17.30 -66.92 6.25
C ALA A 714 -17.47 -68.39 5.84
N MET A 715 -17.26 -68.73 4.56
CA MET A 715 -17.34 -70.11 4.08
C MET A 715 -16.24 -71.00 4.70
N ARG A 716 -15.02 -70.50 4.90
CA ARG A 716 -13.95 -71.23 5.61
C ARG A 716 -14.22 -71.48 7.10
N ARG A 717 -15.24 -70.86 7.71
CA ARG A 717 -15.62 -71.10 9.12
C ARG A 717 -16.74 -72.14 9.30
N ARG A 718 -17.32 -72.68 8.23
CA ARG A 718 -18.23 -73.84 8.32
C ARG A 718 -17.43 -75.13 8.17
N GLY A 719 -17.12 -75.76 9.31
CA GLY A 719 -16.63 -77.14 9.33
C GLY A 719 -17.67 -78.13 8.76
N PRO A 720 -17.26 -79.35 8.38
CA PRO A 720 -18.16 -80.34 7.80
C PRO A 720 -19.25 -80.75 8.81
N PRO A 721 -20.48 -81.07 8.34
CA PRO A 721 -21.55 -81.52 9.22
C PRO A 721 -21.22 -82.88 9.85
N ALA A 722 -21.50 -83.03 11.13
CA ALA A 722 -21.38 -84.30 11.84
C ALA A 722 -22.38 -85.34 11.29
N PRO A 723 -22.02 -86.64 11.24
CA PRO A 723 -22.94 -87.69 10.84
C PRO A 723 -24.09 -87.81 11.86
N LYS A 724 -25.29 -88.12 11.36
CA LYS A 724 -26.40 -88.58 12.19
C LYS A 724 -26.39 -90.11 12.27
N SER A 725 -26.94 -90.61 13.38
CA SER A 725 -27.24 -92.02 13.65
C SER A 725 -28.14 -92.66 12.59
#